data_AF-A0A6A3LA10-F1
#
_entry.id   AF-A0A6A3LA10-F1
#
_cell.length_a   1.000
_cell.length_b   1.000
_cell.length_c   1.000
_cell.angle_alpha   90.00
_cell.angle_beta   90.00
_cell.angle_gamma   90.00
#
_symmetry.space_group_name_H-M   'P 1'
#
loop_
_entity.id
_entity.type
_entity.pdbx_description
1 polymer ?
#
loop_
_entity_poly.entity_id
_entity_poly.type
_entity_poly.pdbx_seq_one_letter_code
_entity_poly.pdbx_strand_id
1 'polypeptide(L)'
;MRLYVHLEPAEEALAWTKRLNLPPVGDASACPSVRSVLRCFLSAYASKFRLQCVPSVDSLDVFVEMNQNAASRRLLPCLDVSVAAAGNTETHSLLNSGETCDFELVAVPREPQRPVLGPEPPPSKKKCPDHAGNSSEDGREPKLRAALQLAANHMQQSKFRAARDVYSHVVLAEDALNPEALVALGDILVANGRRDEAVDKFFSKCWKAHGGVESECKAHARLAFTSALRLAECYVEMEKFWKAVEVLDELQTFVRVNSGKLVEGEGRHKAFFRDADERLWMEEQMDVLKAQALYATKRPDEQEKAISLIMHLLPDLQAPTLNLDALLLYAKIAHDRGKKSEALSMALRVLVGKSNDRRVKKTLVAFLKDSSSMQRLQDAVPTTSASAGAAYAFIATILKDFGAVEKSILCFQQAQLSDPQSASYALNHAHALEVCCRYAEAYDVLVSFFRANRTLRVGSGKAGAAKLLAGSFAEILDHLNAWDNCHESNSTSLDESSRSGVSPVEWVSGPKGYAKVTPESGSNVATVNVAPLSLHIAQANKKTTLSEAELDLLACYFTVVKILFVSGRLSVLPPLIRVLEPLRLGRELHLTIIRNEQAYYACIAQLLSIEEALELKPPLSTPETATNDIYVCGDSHTLATAWRRIQVAKESTLLRPALVTGLKHWHLRKESTFYPKLNFWRAIANIPIRSRVIFLFGEIDCREGILYAVEKCKYESIKEGMERTISIFMEALADVVGKYEFEAYIHPVVPVLDETRALVIQYNQLFRKQVAKSTICKWLDFFDDLVCDDPPKLRPDLRLDGTHLHPAYLVNLEKALNKQCHASS
;
A
#
# COMPACT_ATOMS: atom_id res chain seq x y z
N MET A 1 -9.77 -25.20 -15.20
CA MET A 1 -10.73 -24.14 -14.84
C MET A 1 -10.21 -23.38 -13.62
N ARG A 2 -10.36 -22.05 -13.58
CA ARG A 2 -10.22 -21.24 -12.35
C ARG A 2 -11.60 -21.09 -11.72
N LEU A 3 -11.70 -21.08 -10.39
CA LEU A 3 -12.93 -20.81 -9.66
C LEU A 3 -12.58 -20.03 -8.39
N TYR A 4 -13.38 -19.03 -8.06
CA TYR A 4 -13.33 -18.40 -6.73
C TYR A 4 -14.52 -18.88 -5.91
N VAL A 5 -14.29 -19.16 -4.64
CA VAL A 5 -15.35 -19.45 -3.66
C VAL A 5 -15.25 -18.40 -2.57
N HIS A 6 -16.33 -17.66 -2.35
CA HIS A 6 -16.47 -16.65 -1.31
C HIS A 6 -17.48 -17.12 -0.26
N LEU A 7 -17.27 -16.75 0.99
CA LEU A 7 -18.21 -16.97 2.09
C LEU A 7 -18.45 -15.64 2.80
N GLU A 8 -19.72 -15.27 2.90
CA GLU A 8 -20.23 -14.05 3.52
C GLU A 8 -20.97 -14.40 4.83
N PRO A 9 -20.26 -14.57 5.96
CA PRO A 9 -20.88 -14.72 7.27
C PRO A 9 -21.38 -13.36 7.81
N ALA A 10 -22.25 -13.39 8.82
CA ALA A 10 -22.80 -12.18 9.45
C ALA A 10 -21.75 -11.31 10.17
N GLU A 11 -20.56 -11.84 10.46
CA GLU A 11 -19.41 -11.09 11.00
C GLU A 11 -18.37 -10.87 9.90
N GLU A 12 -18.20 -9.63 9.42
CA GLU A 12 -17.28 -9.29 8.30
C GLU A 12 -15.84 -9.78 8.54
N ALA A 13 -15.37 -9.78 9.79
CA ALA A 13 -14.05 -10.27 10.18
C ALA A 13 -13.81 -11.77 9.88
N LEU A 14 -14.88 -12.54 9.65
CA LEU A 14 -14.86 -13.94 9.25
C LEU A 14 -15.03 -14.15 7.73
N ALA A 15 -15.26 -13.10 6.93
CA ALA A 15 -15.41 -13.25 5.48
C ALA A 15 -14.15 -13.85 4.82
N TRP A 16 -14.34 -14.69 3.80
CA TRP A 16 -13.20 -15.33 3.13
C TRP A 16 -13.45 -15.72 1.68
N THR A 17 -12.51 -15.33 0.81
CA THR A 17 -12.41 -15.85 -0.56
C THR A 17 -11.24 -16.83 -0.68
N LYS A 18 -11.44 -17.94 -1.40
CA LYS A 18 -10.38 -18.88 -1.78
C LYS A 18 -10.47 -19.20 -3.26
N ARG A 19 -9.36 -18.95 -3.99
CA ARG A 19 -9.20 -19.39 -5.38
C ARG A 19 -8.89 -20.89 -5.42
N LEU A 20 -9.61 -21.62 -6.26
CA LEU A 20 -9.44 -23.03 -6.54
C LEU A 20 -9.06 -23.24 -8.02
N ASN A 21 -8.17 -24.19 -8.26
CA ASN A 21 -7.80 -24.63 -9.60
C ASN A 21 -8.41 -26.02 -9.82
N LEU A 22 -9.37 -26.10 -10.74
CA LEU A 22 -10.02 -27.34 -11.17
C LEU A 22 -9.45 -27.80 -12.52
N PRO A 23 -9.64 -29.07 -12.93
CA PRO A 23 -9.21 -29.57 -14.25
C PRO A 23 -9.73 -28.73 -15.44
N PRO A 24 -9.17 -28.90 -16.66
CA PRO A 24 -9.77 -28.38 -17.89
C PRO A 24 -11.15 -29.00 -18.14
N VAL A 25 -12.06 -28.23 -18.74
CA VAL A 25 -13.40 -28.72 -19.11
C VAL A 25 -13.29 -29.49 -20.43
N GLY A 26 -12.91 -30.76 -20.36
CA GLY A 26 -13.01 -31.72 -21.48
C GLY A 26 -14.24 -32.62 -21.39
N ASP A 27 -14.76 -32.82 -20.18
CA ASP A 27 -15.97 -33.58 -19.89
C ASP A 27 -16.64 -32.96 -18.63
N ALA A 28 -17.93 -32.62 -18.72
CA ALA A 28 -18.67 -32.00 -17.63
C ALA A 28 -18.95 -32.95 -16.45
N SER A 29 -18.84 -34.27 -16.66
CA SER A 29 -18.95 -35.31 -15.62
C SER A 29 -17.67 -35.48 -14.79
N ALA A 30 -16.52 -35.06 -15.33
CA ALA A 30 -15.22 -35.11 -14.63
C ALA A 30 -15.00 -33.91 -13.68
N CYS A 31 -15.85 -32.88 -13.74
CA CYS A 31 -15.81 -31.75 -12.80
C CYS A 31 -16.51 -32.11 -11.47
N PRO A 32 -15.93 -31.75 -10.30
CA PRO A 32 -16.57 -32.00 -9.01
C PRO A 32 -17.89 -31.23 -8.88
N SER A 33 -18.79 -31.73 -8.02
CA SER A 33 -20.02 -31.00 -7.68
C SER A 33 -19.75 -29.77 -6.81
N VAL A 34 -20.65 -28.79 -6.89
CA VAL A 34 -20.60 -27.57 -6.05
C VAL A 34 -20.56 -27.93 -4.56
N ARG A 35 -21.37 -28.90 -4.11
CA ARG A 35 -21.35 -29.42 -2.73
C ARG A 35 -20.00 -30.02 -2.35
N SER A 36 -19.32 -30.74 -3.26
CA SER A 36 -18.00 -31.31 -2.99
C SER A 36 -16.93 -30.23 -2.82
N VAL A 37 -16.95 -29.21 -3.69
CA VAL A 37 -16.10 -28.01 -3.59
C VAL A 37 -16.35 -27.25 -2.29
N LEU A 38 -17.61 -27.05 -1.90
CA LEU A 38 -17.97 -26.35 -0.66
C LEU A 38 -17.54 -27.12 0.60
N ARG A 39 -17.65 -28.45 0.63
CA ARG A 39 -17.10 -29.26 1.74
C ARG A 39 -15.60 -29.05 1.92
N CYS A 40 -14.84 -29.05 0.81
CA CYS A 40 -13.39 -28.81 0.83
C CYS A 40 -13.03 -27.36 1.22
N PHE A 41 -13.86 -26.39 0.82
CA PHE A 41 -13.72 -24.99 1.20
C PHE A 41 -13.98 -24.80 2.71
N LEU A 42 -15.11 -25.28 3.23
CA LEU A 42 -15.52 -25.11 4.63
C LEU A 42 -14.59 -25.81 5.61
N SER A 43 -14.02 -26.96 5.24
CA SER A 43 -12.96 -27.62 6.01
C SER A 43 -11.71 -26.73 6.14
N ALA A 44 -11.26 -26.12 5.03
CA ALA A 44 -10.13 -25.20 5.05
C ALA A 44 -10.44 -23.87 5.77
N TYR A 45 -11.70 -23.44 5.74
CA TYR A 45 -12.21 -22.25 6.43
C TYR A 45 -12.17 -22.44 7.95
N ALA A 46 -12.74 -23.55 8.45
CA ALA A 46 -12.68 -23.92 9.87
C ALA A 46 -11.23 -24.07 10.36
N SER A 47 -10.33 -24.60 9.52
CA SER A 47 -8.89 -24.66 9.82
C SER A 47 -8.24 -23.27 9.91
N LYS A 48 -8.55 -22.34 8.99
CA LYS A 48 -8.03 -20.96 9.00
C LYS A 48 -8.46 -20.20 10.26
N PHE A 49 -9.75 -20.25 10.59
CA PHE A 49 -10.35 -19.47 11.69
C PHE A 49 -10.46 -20.25 13.02
N ARG A 50 -9.87 -21.45 13.10
CA ARG A 50 -9.84 -22.33 14.30
C ARG A 50 -11.22 -22.62 14.90
N LEU A 51 -12.23 -22.79 14.04
CA LEU A 51 -13.62 -23.05 14.46
C LEU A 51 -13.76 -24.46 15.06
N GLN A 52 -14.49 -24.57 16.17
CA GLN A 52 -14.73 -25.84 16.86
C GLN A 52 -15.65 -26.81 16.09
N CYS A 53 -16.44 -26.28 15.14
CA CYS A 53 -17.31 -27.06 14.25
C CYS A 53 -17.20 -26.51 12.83
N VAL A 54 -17.30 -27.40 11.83
CA VAL A 54 -17.33 -27.01 10.42
C VAL A 54 -18.78 -26.68 10.05
N PRO A 55 -19.07 -25.51 9.43
CA PRO A 55 -20.42 -25.21 8.96
C PRO A 55 -20.94 -26.27 7.98
N SER A 56 -22.23 -26.61 8.05
CA SER A 56 -22.83 -27.51 7.06
C SER A 56 -22.99 -26.79 5.71
N VAL A 57 -22.81 -27.51 4.61
CA VAL A 57 -23.12 -26.99 3.27
C VAL A 57 -24.61 -26.74 3.11
N ASP A 58 -25.46 -27.52 3.79
CA ASP A 58 -26.91 -27.47 3.63
C ASP A 58 -27.56 -26.32 4.45
N SER A 59 -26.78 -25.70 5.34
CA SER A 59 -27.11 -24.43 6.03
C SER A 59 -26.64 -23.19 5.28
N LEU A 60 -26.25 -23.31 4.00
CA LEU A 60 -25.84 -22.19 3.14
C LEU A 60 -26.79 -22.07 1.95
N ASP A 61 -27.14 -20.83 1.61
CA ASP A 61 -27.55 -20.48 0.25
C ASP A 61 -26.31 -20.14 -0.58
N VAL A 62 -26.30 -20.59 -1.84
CA VAL A 62 -25.12 -20.53 -2.69
C VAL A 62 -25.49 -19.88 -4.02
N PHE A 63 -24.83 -18.80 -4.36
CA PHE A 63 -25.06 -18.00 -5.55
C PHE A 63 -23.90 -18.20 -6.54
N VAL A 64 -24.22 -18.15 -7.83
CA VAL A 64 -23.23 -17.95 -8.90
C VAL A 64 -23.17 -16.44 -9.17
N GLU A 65 -21.97 -15.87 -9.18
CA GLU A 65 -21.71 -14.46 -9.50
C GLU A 65 -20.69 -14.36 -10.64
N MET A 66 -20.99 -13.60 -11.69
CA MET A 66 -20.11 -13.38 -12.84
C MET A 66 -19.27 -12.11 -12.63
N ASN A 67 -17.99 -12.13 -13.01
CA ASN A 67 -17.14 -10.92 -13.09
C ASN A 67 -17.09 -10.02 -11.84
N GLN A 68 -17.22 -10.59 -10.63
CA GLN A 68 -17.27 -9.85 -9.35
C GLN A 68 -18.35 -8.76 -9.31
N ASN A 69 -19.47 -9.00 -10.00
CA ASN A 69 -20.62 -8.13 -10.05
C ASN A 69 -21.79 -8.75 -9.27
N ALA A 70 -22.02 -8.29 -8.04
CA ALA A 70 -23.13 -8.74 -7.20
C ALA A 70 -24.52 -8.62 -7.85
N ALA A 71 -24.72 -7.72 -8.82
CA ALA A 71 -25.98 -7.62 -9.58
C ALA A 71 -26.21 -8.80 -10.55
N SER A 72 -25.23 -9.68 -10.73
CA SER A 72 -25.33 -10.94 -11.48
C SER A 72 -25.60 -12.17 -10.60
N ARG A 73 -25.72 -12.01 -9.27
CA ARG A 73 -25.95 -13.12 -8.33
C ARG A 73 -27.22 -13.89 -8.68
N ARG A 74 -27.05 -15.16 -9.04
CA ARG A 74 -28.15 -16.13 -9.22
C ARG A 74 -28.04 -17.23 -8.18
N LEU A 75 -29.07 -17.40 -7.35
CA LEU A 75 -29.17 -18.53 -6.41
C LEU A 75 -29.12 -19.86 -7.17
N LEU A 76 -28.29 -20.79 -6.72
CA LEU A 76 -28.12 -22.11 -7.31
C LEU A 76 -29.12 -23.10 -6.67
N PRO A 77 -30.14 -23.60 -7.41
CA PRO A 77 -31.25 -24.35 -6.81
C PRO A 77 -30.87 -25.77 -6.35
N CYS A 78 -29.71 -26.29 -6.76
CA CYS A 78 -29.20 -27.59 -6.35
C CYS A 78 -27.67 -27.55 -6.28
N LEU A 79 -27.09 -28.10 -5.20
CA LEU A 79 -25.63 -28.09 -4.97
C LEU A 79 -24.94 -29.36 -5.51
N ASP A 80 -25.70 -30.36 -5.97
CA ASP A 80 -25.15 -31.60 -6.54
C ASP A 80 -24.84 -31.51 -8.04
N VAL A 81 -25.08 -30.35 -8.67
CA VAL A 81 -24.64 -30.05 -10.04
C VAL A 81 -23.11 -29.98 -10.11
N SER A 82 -22.52 -30.37 -11.26
CA SER A 82 -21.09 -30.15 -11.50
C SER A 82 -20.80 -28.66 -11.61
N VAL A 83 -19.62 -28.23 -11.16
CA VAL A 83 -19.23 -26.80 -11.21
C VAL A 83 -19.27 -26.26 -12.64
N ALA A 84 -18.93 -27.06 -13.66
CA ALA A 84 -19.02 -26.66 -15.05
C ALA A 84 -20.47 -26.36 -15.50
N ALA A 85 -21.46 -27.10 -14.98
CA ALA A 85 -22.88 -26.85 -15.27
C ALA A 85 -23.43 -25.63 -14.50
N ALA A 86 -22.94 -25.37 -13.27
CA ALA A 86 -23.41 -24.24 -12.45
C ALA A 86 -23.18 -22.86 -13.11
N GLY A 87 -22.05 -22.71 -13.79
CA GLY A 87 -21.68 -21.48 -14.52
C GLY A 87 -22.33 -21.32 -15.89
N ASN A 88 -23.10 -22.29 -16.37
CA ASN A 88 -23.72 -22.22 -17.69
C ASN A 88 -25.06 -21.46 -17.64
N THR A 89 -25.24 -20.53 -18.56
CA THR A 89 -26.46 -19.71 -18.72
C THR A 89 -26.88 -19.70 -20.19
N GLU A 90 -28.18 -19.50 -20.45
CA GLU A 90 -28.85 -19.82 -21.72
C GLU A 90 -28.46 -18.93 -22.93
N THR A 91 -27.40 -18.13 -22.82
CA THR A 91 -26.93 -17.20 -23.86
C THR A 91 -25.54 -17.51 -24.42
N HIS A 92 -24.84 -18.54 -23.93
CA HIS A 92 -23.54 -18.94 -24.46
C HIS A 92 -23.48 -20.43 -24.83
N SER A 93 -22.86 -20.70 -25.98
CA SER A 93 -22.49 -22.04 -26.43
C SER A 93 -21.47 -22.70 -25.50
N LEU A 94 -21.41 -24.03 -25.51
CA LEU A 94 -20.40 -24.84 -24.79
C LEU A 94 -19.00 -24.20 -24.90
N LEU A 95 -18.41 -23.86 -23.74
CA LEU A 95 -17.08 -23.28 -23.65
C LEU A 95 -16.05 -24.19 -24.32
N ASN A 96 -15.32 -23.65 -25.30
CA ASN A 96 -14.27 -24.41 -25.97
C ASN A 96 -13.08 -24.66 -25.03
N SER A 97 -12.37 -25.77 -25.27
CA SER A 97 -11.33 -26.27 -24.36
C SER A 97 -10.08 -25.37 -24.34
N GLY A 98 -10.08 -24.37 -23.45
CA GLY A 98 -8.94 -23.47 -23.23
C GLY A 98 -9.30 -22.23 -22.40
N GLU A 99 -10.55 -21.77 -22.51
CA GLU A 99 -11.05 -20.58 -21.81
C GLU A 99 -11.29 -20.85 -20.31
N THR A 100 -11.24 -19.80 -19.49
CA THR A 100 -11.49 -19.91 -18.05
C THR A 100 -12.83 -19.31 -17.69
N CYS A 101 -13.65 -20.06 -16.96
CA CYS A 101 -14.94 -19.57 -16.51
C CYS A 101 -14.77 -18.38 -15.53
N ASP A 102 -15.26 -17.21 -15.91
CA ASP A 102 -15.11 -15.97 -15.14
C ASP A 102 -16.29 -15.77 -14.17
N PHE A 103 -16.50 -16.77 -13.30
CA PHE A 103 -17.52 -16.76 -12.25
C PHE A 103 -17.00 -17.27 -10.89
N GLU A 104 -17.71 -16.85 -9.85
CA GLU A 104 -17.46 -17.18 -8.45
C GLU A 104 -18.68 -17.87 -7.83
N LEU A 105 -18.45 -18.70 -6.80
CA LEU A 105 -19.50 -19.21 -5.92
C LEU A 105 -19.51 -18.39 -4.63
N VAL A 106 -20.58 -17.65 -4.38
CA VAL A 106 -20.77 -16.91 -3.12
C VAL A 106 -21.70 -17.71 -2.22
N ALA A 107 -21.24 -18.07 -1.03
CA ALA A 107 -22.03 -18.78 -0.02
C ALA A 107 -22.43 -17.84 1.13
N VAL A 108 -23.68 -17.94 1.57
CA VAL A 108 -24.28 -17.10 2.63
C VAL A 108 -25.03 -18.01 3.63
N PRO A 109 -24.86 -17.86 4.95
CA PRO A 109 -25.63 -18.63 5.94
C PRO A 109 -27.14 -18.40 5.85
N ARG A 110 -27.91 -19.48 5.96
CA ARG A 110 -29.37 -19.45 6.06
C ARG A 110 -29.83 -19.02 7.45
N GLU A 111 -30.73 -18.04 7.53
CA GLU A 111 -31.41 -17.72 8.78
C GLU A 111 -32.42 -18.82 9.18
N PRO A 112 -32.47 -19.21 10.47
CA PRO A 112 -33.36 -20.28 10.93
C PRO A 112 -34.81 -19.80 11.06
N GLN A 113 -35.66 -20.15 10.10
CA GLN A 113 -37.11 -19.95 10.21
C GLN A 113 -37.68 -20.69 11.43
N ARG A 114 -38.37 -19.97 12.32
CA ARG A 114 -39.05 -20.56 13.48
C ARG A 114 -40.44 -21.10 13.08
N PRO A 115 -40.83 -22.32 13.49
CA PRO A 115 -42.20 -22.80 13.31
C PRO A 115 -43.19 -22.00 14.18
N VAL A 116 -44.39 -21.78 13.67
CA VAL A 116 -45.43 -20.95 14.30
C VAL A 116 -46.53 -21.81 14.93
N LEU A 117 -46.71 -21.66 16.24
CA LEU A 117 -47.90 -22.07 17.00
C LEU A 117 -48.14 -21.00 18.09
N GLY A 118 -49.41 -20.68 18.37
CA GLY A 118 -49.85 -19.74 19.42
C GLY A 118 -51.23 -20.13 19.96
N PRO A 119 -51.96 -19.24 20.70
CA PRO A 119 -51.66 -17.85 21.06
C PRO A 119 -51.81 -17.63 22.61
N GLU A 120 -51.99 -16.45 23.25
CA GLU A 120 -52.09 -15.03 22.83
C GLU A 120 -51.36 -14.07 23.86
N PRO A 121 -51.92 -13.01 24.57
CA PRO A 121 -51.11 -12.03 25.35
C PRO A 121 -51.63 -11.92 26.82
N PRO A 122 -51.57 -10.77 27.56
CA PRO A 122 -50.69 -9.57 27.50
C PRO A 122 -49.94 -9.33 28.85
N PRO A 123 -49.26 -8.18 29.09
CA PRO A 123 -48.85 -7.08 28.21
C PRO A 123 -47.32 -6.91 28.12
N SER A 124 -46.85 -5.93 27.33
CA SER A 124 -45.45 -5.80 26.91
C SER A 124 -44.66 -4.66 27.56
N LYS A 125 -43.32 -4.84 27.65
CA LYS A 125 -42.34 -3.75 27.55
C LYS A 125 -41.51 -3.96 26.28
N LYS A 126 -41.28 -2.88 25.54
CA LYS A 126 -40.88 -2.92 24.12
C LYS A 126 -39.36 -3.02 23.96
N LYS A 127 -38.91 -3.93 23.08
CA LYS A 127 -37.82 -3.57 22.15
C LYS A 127 -38.43 -2.66 21.08
N CYS A 128 -37.73 -1.63 20.64
CA CYS A 128 -38.11 -0.95 19.40
C CYS A 128 -37.92 -1.93 18.22
N PRO A 129 -38.87 -2.00 17.28
CA PRO A 129 -38.74 -2.88 16.12
C PRO A 129 -37.78 -2.28 15.09
N ASP A 130 -37.05 -3.15 14.40
CA ASP A 130 -36.65 -2.84 13.03
C ASP A 130 -37.92 -2.67 12.19
N HIS A 131 -38.27 -1.42 11.91
CA HIS A 131 -39.27 -1.13 10.90
C HIS A 131 -38.65 -1.33 9.51
N ALA A 132 -38.58 -2.60 9.10
CA ALA A 132 -38.90 -3.01 7.74
C ALA A 132 -40.36 -2.58 7.45
N GLY A 133 -40.54 -1.28 7.28
CA GLY A 133 -41.85 -0.68 7.04
C GLY A 133 -42.28 -0.99 5.63
N ASN A 134 -43.29 -1.86 5.49
CA ASN A 134 -44.23 -1.76 4.38
C ASN A 134 -45.09 -0.49 4.58
N SER A 135 -44.45 0.68 4.52
CA SER A 135 -45.10 1.98 4.43
C SER A 135 -44.90 2.53 3.02
N SER A 136 -46.00 2.77 2.33
CA SER A 136 -46.05 3.51 1.07
C SER A 136 -45.90 5.02 1.32
N GLU A 137 -44.98 5.42 2.19
CA GLU A 137 -44.78 6.80 2.65
C GLU A 137 -43.59 7.50 1.99
N ASP A 138 -42.65 6.75 1.40
CA ASP A 138 -41.57 7.35 0.59
C ASP A 138 -42.10 7.65 -0.82
N GLY A 139 -42.77 8.81 -0.97
CA GLY A 139 -43.40 9.28 -2.21
C GLY A 139 -42.44 9.72 -3.33
N ARG A 140 -41.18 9.30 -3.30
CA ARG A 140 -40.17 9.59 -4.35
C ARG A 140 -40.51 8.82 -5.63
N GLU A 141 -40.16 9.38 -6.79
CA GLU A 141 -40.25 8.62 -8.05
C GLU A 141 -39.36 7.36 -7.99
N PRO A 142 -39.80 6.22 -8.56
CA PRO A 142 -39.00 5.00 -8.64
C PRO A 142 -37.63 5.20 -9.31
N LYS A 143 -37.52 6.15 -10.24
CA LYS A 143 -36.27 6.52 -10.92
C LYS A 143 -35.27 7.17 -9.97
N LEU A 144 -35.72 8.17 -9.20
CA LEU A 144 -34.89 8.87 -8.21
C LEU A 144 -34.36 7.90 -7.16
N ARG A 145 -35.20 6.99 -6.65
CA ARG A 145 -34.78 5.95 -5.70
C ARG A 145 -33.70 5.02 -6.29
N ALA A 146 -33.84 4.62 -7.56
CA ALA A 146 -32.83 3.82 -8.24
C ALA A 146 -31.51 4.58 -8.47
N ALA A 147 -31.58 5.88 -8.80
CA ALA A 147 -30.41 6.74 -8.98
C ALA A 147 -29.63 6.96 -7.67
N LEU A 148 -30.34 7.24 -6.56
CA LEU A 148 -29.76 7.33 -5.22
C LEU A 148 -29.04 6.03 -4.84
N GLN A 149 -29.71 4.88 -4.96
CA GLN A 149 -29.10 3.58 -4.64
C GLN A 149 -27.86 3.28 -5.51
N LEU A 150 -27.87 3.61 -6.79
CA LEU A 150 -26.72 3.44 -7.68
C LEU A 150 -25.54 4.33 -7.25
N ALA A 151 -25.80 5.60 -6.92
CA ALA A 151 -24.78 6.54 -6.48
C ALA A 151 -24.19 6.17 -5.10
N ALA A 152 -25.04 5.71 -4.16
CA ALA A 152 -24.62 5.17 -2.87
C ALA A 152 -23.76 3.91 -3.02
N ASN A 153 -24.13 2.99 -3.91
CA ASN A 153 -23.33 1.81 -4.24
C ASN A 153 -21.97 2.21 -4.84
N HIS A 154 -21.91 3.26 -5.67
CA HIS A 154 -20.65 3.81 -6.16
C HIS A 154 -19.82 4.46 -5.06
N MET A 155 -20.43 5.14 -4.08
CA MET A 155 -19.71 5.67 -2.90
C MET A 155 -19.10 4.56 -2.05
N GLN A 156 -19.85 3.47 -1.79
CA GLN A 156 -19.36 2.29 -1.06
C GLN A 156 -18.22 1.59 -1.81
N GLN A 157 -18.37 1.37 -3.11
CA GLN A 157 -17.29 0.89 -4.00
C GLN A 157 -16.17 1.93 -4.20
N SER A 158 -16.29 3.11 -3.60
CA SER A 158 -15.31 4.19 -3.63
C SER A 158 -15.01 4.72 -5.06
N LYS A 159 -15.98 4.58 -5.97
CA LYS A 159 -15.99 5.06 -7.35
C LYS A 159 -16.53 6.50 -7.40
N PHE A 160 -15.75 7.44 -6.86
CA PHE A 160 -16.24 8.79 -6.58
C PHE A 160 -16.60 9.59 -7.84
N ARG A 161 -16.02 9.28 -9.01
CA ARG A 161 -16.43 9.89 -10.28
C ARG A 161 -17.81 9.43 -10.69
N ALA A 162 -18.05 8.11 -10.75
CA ALA A 162 -19.37 7.57 -11.06
C ALA A 162 -20.44 8.03 -10.05
N ALA A 163 -20.13 8.07 -8.74
CA ALA A 163 -21.02 8.60 -7.73
C ALA A 163 -21.33 10.10 -7.94
N ARG A 164 -20.29 10.93 -8.14
CA ARG A 164 -20.43 12.37 -8.40
C ARG A 164 -21.34 12.62 -9.60
N ASP A 165 -21.09 11.92 -10.70
CA ASP A 165 -21.77 12.18 -11.97
C ASP A 165 -23.26 11.80 -11.87
N VAL A 166 -23.63 10.70 -11.20
CA VAL A 166 -25.04 10.35 -10.92
C VAL A 166 -25.70 11.34 -9.95
N TYR A 167 -25.05 11.69 -8.82
CA TYR A 167 -25.60 12.66 -7.88
C TYR A 167 -25.76 14.06 -8.51
N SER A 168 -24.84 14.48 -9.38
CA SER A 168 -24.84 15.83 -9.97
C SER A 168 -25.78 15.97 -11.18
N HIS A 169 -25.85 14.95 -12.05
CA HIS A 169 -26.56 15.05 -13.34
C HIS A 169 -27.90 14.32 -13.36
N VAL A 170 -28.19 13.44 -12.39
CA VAL A 170 -29.50 12.80 -12.22
C VAL A 170 -30.19 13.36 -10.97
N VAL A 171 -29.62 13.12 -9.79
CA VAL A 171 -30.31 13.42 -8.52
C VAL A 171 -30.53 14.92 -8.32
N LEU A 172 -29.46 15.75 -8.39
CA LEU A 172 -29.59 17.20 -8.26
C LEU A 172 -30.25 17.91 -9.45
N ALA A 173 -30.51 17.20 -10.55
CA ALA A 173 -31.29 17.72 -11.68
C ALA A 173 -32.81 17.54 -11.47
N GLU A 174 -33.21 16.50 -10.72
CA GLU A 174 -34.61 16.23 -10.33
C GLU A 174 -34.97 16.92 -9.01
N ASP A 175 -34.10 16.83 -7.99
CA ASP A 175 -34.22 17.47 -6.68
C ASP A 175 -32.93 18.24 -6.34
N ALA A 176 -32.92 19.53 -6.65
CA ALA A 176 -31.77 20.41 -6.45
C ALA A 176 -31.42 20.67 -4.96
N LEU A 177 -32.22 20.21 -3.99
CA LEU A 177 -31.97 20.32 -2.55
C LEU A 177 -31.80 18.95 -1.87
N ASN A 178 -31.64 17.87 -2.65
CA ASN A 178 -31.60 16.51 -2.12
C ASN A 178 -30.50 16.32 -1.06
N PRO A 179 -30.84 16.01 0.21
CA PRO A 179 -29.87 16.04 1.28
C PRO A 179 -28.82 14.92 1.17
N GLU A 180 -29.15 13.78 0.55
CA GLU A 180 -28.19 12.69 0.33
C GLU A 180 -27.13 13.09 -0.70
N ALA A 181 -27.57 13.61 -1.87
CA ALA A 181 -26.67 14.07 -2.92
C ALA A 181 -25.78 15.22 -2.45
N LEU A 182 -26.33 16.19 -1.71
CA LEU A 182 -25.54 17.30 -1.17
C LEU A 182 -24.48 16.78 -0.17
N VAL A 183 -24.82 15.93 0.79
CA VAL A 183 -23.85 15.38 1.75
C VAL A 183 -22.78 14.54 1.03
N ALA A 184 -23.16 13.67 0.10
CA ALA A 184 -22.23 12.81 -0.63
C ALA A 184 -21.25 13.61 -1.51
N LEU A 185 -21.72 14.63 -2.22
CA LEU A 185 -20.86 15.52 -3.02
C LEU A 185 -19.93 16.38 -2.15
N GLY A 186 -20.39 16.78 -0.96
CA GLY A 186 -19.55 17.40 0.06
C GLY A 186 -18.43 16.46 0.52
N ASP A 187 -18.76 15.22 0.89
CA ASP A 187 -17.77 14.21 1.34
C ASP A 187 -16.75 13.87 0.24
N ILE A 188 -17.15 13.81 -1.04
CA ILE A 188 -16.21 13.67 -2.17
C ILE A 188 -15.23 14.86 -2.25
N LEU A 189 -15.69 16.10 -2.03
CA LEU A 189 -14.79 17.26 -2.02
C LEU A 189 -13.87 17.26 -0.78
N VAL A 190 -14.35 16.87 0.39
CA VAL A 190 -13.54 16.73 1.62
C VAL A 190 -12.45 15.67 1.45
N ALA A 191 -12.78 14.51 0.86
CA ALA A 191 -11.82 13.45 0.57
C ALA A 191 -10.67 13.93 -0.35
N ASN A 192 -10.95 14.89 -1.22
CA ASN A 192 -9.96 15.56 -2.09
C ASN A 192 -9.30 16.79 -1.47
N GLY A 193 -9.72 17.20 -0.28
CA GLY A 193 -9.20 18.34 0.48
C GLY A 193 -9.82 19.70 0.14
N ARG A 194 -10.82 19.75 -0.76
CA ARG A 194 -11.50 20.96 -1.26
C ARG A 194 -12.58 21.45 -0.28
N ARG A 195 -12.18 21.71 0.97
CA ARG A 195 -13.10 21.93 2.11
C ARG A 195 -13.96 23.19 1.97
N ASP A 196 -13.40 24.34 1.60
CA ASP A 196 -14.18 25.56 1.38
C ASP A 196 -15.29 25.34 0.33
N GLU A 197 -14.99 24.64 -0.78
CA GLU A 197 -16.02 24.30 -1.76
C GLU A 197 -17.07 23.30 -1.24
N ALA A 198 -16.68 22.33 -0.41
CA ALA A 198 -17.63 21.40 0.24
C ALA A 198 -18.57 22.14 1.20
N VAL A 199 -18.03 23.07 1.99
CA VAL A 199 -18.75 23.96 2.90
C VAL A 199 -19.72 24.86 2.13
N ASP A 200 -19.22 25.59 1.12
CA ASP A 200 -19.98 26.65 0.44
C ASP A 200 -21.04 26.10 -0.52
N LYS A 201 -20.73 25.04 -1.29
CA LYS A 201 -21.62 24.51 -2.33
C LYS A 201 -22.62 23.48 -1.82
N PHE A 202 -22.24 22.71 -0.79
CA PHE A 202 -22.96 21.49 -0.41
C PHE A 202 -23.42 21.48 1.05
N PHE A 203 -22.51 21.43 2.03
CA PHE A 203 -22.92 21.27 3.44
C PHE A 203 -23.72 22.46 3.98
N SER A 204 -23.32 23.70 3.66
CA SER A 204 -24.12 24.88 4.02
C SER A 204 -25.46 24.95 3.29
N LYS A 205 -25.55 24.38 2.08
CA LYS A 205 -26.79 24.34 1.29
C LYS A 205 -27.78 23.34 1.90
N CYS A 206 -27.31 22.15 2.24
CA CYS A 206 -28.10 21.13 2.90
C CYS A 206 -28.53 21.55 4.31
N TRP A 207 -27.63 22.14 5.10
CA TRP A 207 -27.98 22.62 6.46
C TRP A 207 -29.04 23.72 6.42
N LYS A 208 -28.92 24.71 5.52
CA LYS A 208 -29.92 25.78 5.39
C LYS A 208 -31.29 25.30 4.86
N ALA A 209 -31.34 24.18 4.16
CA ALA A 209 -32.58 23.60 3.65
C ALA A 209 -33.26 22.66 4.67
N HIS A 210 -32.49 21.85 5.39
CA HIS A 210 -33.01 20.73 6.19
C HIS A 210 -32.70 20.81 7.70
N GLY A 211 -31.88 21.77 8.15
CA GLY A 211 -31.52 22.01 9.55
C GLY A 211 -32.54 22.81 10.36
N GLY A 212 -33.77 22.94 9.86
CA GLY A 212 -34.82 23.72 10.51
C GLY A 212 -35.39 23.08 11.78
N VAL A 213 -36.26 23.81 12.46
CA VAL A 213 -37.01 23.36 13.65
C VAL A 213 -37.81 22.08 13.35
N GLU A 214 -38.29 21.94 12.11
CA GLU A 214 -38.96 20.74 11.60
C GLU A 214 -38.22 20.15 10.40
N SER A 215 -38.07 18.83 10.38
CA SER A 215 -37.64 18.05 9.21
C SER A 215 -38.84 17.27 8.65
N GLU A 216 -38.88 17.06 7.33
CA GLU A 216 -39.94 16.31 6.65
C GLU A 216 -40.03 14.85 7.14
N CYS A 217 -38.86 14.22 7.34
CA CYS A 217 -38.76 12.83 7.77
C CYS A 217 -37.47 12.56 8.57
N LYS A 218 -37.38 11.38 9.21
CA LYS A 218 -36.20 10.98 9.99
C LYS A 218 -34.93 10.82 9.14
N ALA A 219 -35.06 10.40 7.88
CA ALA A 219 -33.91 10.27 6.98
C ALA A 219 -33.30 11.64 6.65
N HIS A 220 -34.13 12.63 6.31
CA HIS A 220 -33.68 14.00 6.06
C HIS A 220 -33.13 14.64 7.36
N ALA A 221 -33.71 14.35 8.53
CA ALA A 221 -33.18 14.82 9.81
C ALA A 221 -31.78 14.27 10.13
N ARG A 222 -31.53 12.97 9.85
CA ARG A 222 -30.20 12.36 10.00
C ARG A 222 -29.17 12.93 9.02
N LEU A 223 -29.57 13.20 7.78
CA LEU A 223 -28.70 13.81 6.77
C LEU A 223 -28.41 15.29 7.07
N ALA A 224 -29.39 16.05 7.57
CA ALA A 224 -29.21 17.42 8.05
C ALA A 224 -28.19 17.47 9.21
N PHE A 225 -28.36 16.60 10.21
CA PHE A 225 -27.39 16.44 11.30
C PHE A 225 -25.98 16.12 10.78
N THR A 226 -25.87 15.14 9.88
CA THR A 226 -24.59 14.76 9.26
C THR A 226 -23.96 15.95 8.52
N SER A 227 -24.75 16.73 7.80
CA SER A 227 -24.31 17.92 7.08
C SER A 227 -23.78 19.02 8.02
N ALA A 228 -24.44 19.26 9.15
CA ALA A 228 -23.97 20.20 10.18
C ALA A 228 -22.69 19.73 10.86
N LEU A 229 -22.61 18.43 11.19
CA LEU A 229 -21.41 17.85 11.78
C LEU A 229 -20.21 17.93 10.81
N ARG A 230 -20.42 17.66 9.52
CA ARG A 230 -19.42 17.86 8.46
C ARG A 230 -19.03 19.32 8.23
N LEU A 231 -19.99 20.23 8.29
CA LEU A 231 -19.77 21.68 8.22
C LEU A 231 -18.87 22.14 9.38
N ALA A 232 -19.14 21.69 10.60
CA ALA A 232 -18.31 21.94 11.77
C ALA A 232 -16.93 21.26 11.67
N GLU A 233 -16.83 20.00 11.22
CA GLU A 233 -15.53 19.31 10.99
C GLU A 233 -14.67 20.11 10.01
N CYS A 234 -15.25 20.58 8.91
CA CYS A 234 -14.55 21.41 7.93
C CYS A 234 -14.08 22.73 8.55
N TYR A 235 -14.94 23.44 9.29
CA TYR A 235 -14.54 24.67 9.96
C TYR A 235 -13.42 24.47 11.00
N VAL A 236 -13.37 23.34 11.71
CA VAL A 236 -12.24 23.01 12.61
C VAL A 236 -10.97 22.69 11.82
N GLU A 237 -11.05 21.90 10.75
CA GLU A 237 -9.88 21.59 9.90
C GLU A 237 -9.40 22.79 9.04
N MET A 238 -10.20 23.86 8.97
CA MET A 238 -9.90 25.14 8.30
C MET A 238 -9.54 26.27 9.28
N GLU A 239 -9.36 25.96 10.56
CA GLU A 239 -9.06 26.90 11.66
C GLU A 239 -10.10 28.01 11.90
N LYS A 240 -11.30 27.88 11.32
CA LYS A 240 -12.44 28.81 11.48
C LYS A 240 -13.24 28.46 12.74
N PHE A 241 -12.55 28.26 13.88
CA PHE A 241 -13.08 27.60 15.09
C PHE A 241 -14.39 28.20 15.63
N TRP A 242 -14.56 29.52 15.58
CA TRP A 242 -15.79 30.16 16.07
C TRP A 242 -17.03 29.74 15.27
N LYS A 243 -16.92 29.53 13.95
CA LYS A 243 -18.00 29.03 13.10
C LYS A 243 -18.34 27.56 13.39
N ALA A 244 -17.34 26.77 13.81
CA ALA A 244 -17.60 25.40 14.23
C ALA A 244 -18.43 25.37 15.52
N VAL A 245 -18.11 26.23 16.49
CA VAL A 245 -18.89 26.35 17.74
C VAL A 245 -20.31 26.86 17.47
N GLU A 246 -20.45 27.90 16.64
CA GLU A 246 -21.75 28.46 16.20
C GLU A 246 -22.66 27.38 15.59
N VAL A 247 -22.17 26.62 14.60
CA VAL A 247 -22.92 25.51 13.97
C VAL A 247 -23.22 24.38 14.95
N LEU A 248 -22.35 24.12 15.94
CA LEU A 248 -22.59 23.09 16.96
C LEU A 248 -23.65 23.52 17.99
N ASP A 249 -23.77 24.82 18.31
CA ASP A 249 -24.83 25.36 19.16
C ASP A 249 -26.19 25.42 18.43
N GLU A 250 -26.21 25.73 17.13
CA GLU A 250 -27.38 25.52 16.26
C GLU A 250 -27.80 24.04 16.26
N LEU A 251 -26.84 23.13 16.03
CA LEU A 251 -27.08 21.69 15.96
C LEU A 251 -27.58 21.12 17.29
N GLN A 252 -27.12 21.63 18.43
CA GLN A 252 -27.60 21.20 19.76
C GLN A 252 -29.06 21.63 19.97
N THR A 253 -29.45 22.78 19.41
CA THR A 253 -30.85 23.22 19.40
C THR A 253 -31.70 22.32 18.49
N PHE A 254 -31.21 21.99 17.29
CA PHE A 254 -31.86 21.07 16.33
C PHE A 254 -32.09 19.68 16.92
N VAL A 255 -31.07 19.07 17.52
CA VAL A 255 -31.18 17.74 18.18
C VAL A 255 -32.17 17.82 19.33
N ARG A 256 -32.07 18.82 20.22
CA ARG A 256 -32.99 18.99 21.35
C ARG A 256 -34.47 19.10 20.91
N VAL A 257 -34.75 19.85 19.85
CA VAL A 257 -36.12 19.98 19.29
C VAL A 257 -36.59 18.65 18.69
N ASN A 258 -35.79 18.03 17.83
CA ASN A 258 -36.16 16.79 17.15
C ASN A 258 -36.16 15.56 18.10
N SER A 259 -35.67 15.69 19.33
CA SER A 259 -35.82 14.74 20.45
C SER A 259 -36.95 15.07 21.43
N GLY A 260 -37.72 16.14 21.21
CA GLY A 260 -38.69 16.66 22.18
C GLY A 260 -39.86 15.72 22.49
N LYS A 261 -40.44 15.88 23.69
CA LYS A 261 -41.83 15.43 23.94
C LYS A 261 -42.79 16.46 23.36
N LEU A 262 -43.96 16.00 22.90
CA LEU A 262 -45.07 16.89 22.52
C LEU A 262 -45.39 17.84 23.69
N VAL A 263 -45.40 19.13 23.40
CA VAL A 263 -46.07 20.13 24.25
C VAL A 263 -47.55 20.10 23.85
N GLU A 264 -48.43 19.81 24.81
CA GLU A 264 -49.87 19.79 24.55
C GLU A 264 -50.38 21.23 24.36
N GLY A 265 -50.66 21.62 23.12
CA GLY A 265 -51.26 22.93 22.81
C GLY A 265 -51.07 23.37 21.36
N GLU A 266 -49.92 23.08 20.75
CA GLU A 266 -49.57 23.56 19.39
C GLU A 266 -49.33 22.41 18.39
N GLY A 267 -48.88 22.75 17.17
CA GLY A 267 -48.91 21.88 15.99
C GLY A 267 -48.17 20.53 16.10
N ARG A 268 -48.44 19.63 15.14
CA ARG A 268 -47.96 18.23 15.10
C ARG A 268 -46.44 18.07 14.87
N HIS A 269 -45.60 18.59 15.76
CA HIS A 269 -44.15 18.37 15.73
C HIS A 269 -43.80 16.87 15.82
N LYS A 270 -43.28 16.30 14.73
CA LYS A 270 -42.83 14.90 14.65
C LYS A 270 -41.43 14.74 15.25
N ALA A 271 -41.31 14.59 16.57
CA ALA A 271 -40.02 14.23 17.17
C ALA A 271 -39.47 12.88 16.63
N PHE A 272 -38.29 12.91 16.00
CA PHE A 272 -37.66 11.78 15.30
C PHE A 272 -36.59 11.04 16.12
N PHE A 273 -35.84 11.77 16.96
CA PHE A 273 -34.73 11.25 17.77
C PHE A 273 -35.22 10.92 19.19
N ARG A 274 -36.19 10.00 19.26
CA ARG A 274 -36.82 9.53 20.52
C ARG A 274 -36.03 8.43 21.22
N ASP A 275 -35.05 7.85 20.53
CA ASP A 275 -34.17 6.83 21.05
C ASP A 275 -33.04 7.48 21.85
N ALA A 276 -32.80 6.99 23.07
CA ALA A 276 -31.85 7.61 23.98
C ALA A 276 -30.40 7.37 23.57
N ASP A 277 -30.11 6.21 22.98
CA ASP A 277 -28.74 5.81 22.61
C ASP A 277 -28.34 6.48 21.28
N GLU A 278 -29.26 6.58 20.31
CA GLU A 278 -29.11 7.39 19.10
C GLU A 278 -28.82 8.86 19.47
N ARG A 279 -29.58 9.42 20.40
CA ARG A 279 -29.40 10.81 20.84
C ARG A 279 -28.06 11.01 21.56
N LEU A 280 -27.72 10.15 22.52
CA LEU A 280 -26.47 10.26 23.28
C LEU A 280 -25.25 10.19 22.33
N TRP A 281 -25.27 9.28 21.36
CA TRP A 281 -24.24 9.17 20.32
C TRP A 281 -24.13 10.43 19.45
N MET A 282 -25.23 11.13 19.18
CA MET A 282 -25.22 12.42 18.48
C MET A 282 -24.60 13.52 19.35
N GLU A 283 -25.01 13.63 20.61
CA GLU A 283 -24.52 14.64 21.57
C GLU A 283 -23.01 14.43 21.89
N GLU A 284 -22.55 13.20 22.09
CA GLU A 284 -21.13 12.89 22.32
C GLU A 284 -20.20 13.35 21.17
N GLN A 285 -20.58 13.08 19.91
CA GLN A 285 -19.77 13.50 18.76
C GLN A 285 -19.66 15.02 18.65
N MET A 286 -20.75 15.71 18.95
CA MET A 286 -20.79 17.16 18.95
C MET A 286 -19.93 17.75 20.06
N ASP A 287 -20.02 17.24 21.29
CA ASP A 287 -19.22 17.74 22.41
C ASP A 287 -17.72 17.48 22.22
N VAL A 288 -17.31 16.34 21.64
CA VAL A 288 -15.91 16.11 21.25
C VAL A 288 -15.43 17.14 20.22
N LEU A 289 -16.23 17.40 19.17
CA LEU A 289 -15.86 18.34 18.12
C LEU A 289 -15.88 19.80 18.62
N LYS A 290 -16.83 20.13 19.50
CA LYS A 290 -16.95 21.43 20.17
C LYS A 290 -15.77 21.67 21.10
N ALA A 291 -15.40 20.68 21.92
CA ALA A 291 -14.20 20.74 22.74
C ALA A 291 -12.93 20.88 21.88
N GLN A 292 -12.84 20.20 20.72
CA GLN A 292 -11.70 20.37 19.82
C GLN A 292 -11.63 21.80 19.26
N ALA A 293 -12.77 22.37 18.83
CA ALA A 293 -12.85 23.75 18.33
C ALA A 293 -12.48 24.78 19.43
N LEU A 294 -13.10 24.66 20.60
CA LEU A 294 -12.87 25.53 21.76
C LEU A 294 -11.42 25.47 22.24
N TYR A 295 -10.83 24.27 22.37
CA TYR A 295 -9.44 24.13 22.81
C TYR A 295 -8.45 24.75 21.81
N ALA A 296 -8.72 24.61 20.51
CA ALA A 296 -7.89 25.15 19.44
C ALA A 296 -7.90 26.69 19.34
N THR A 297 -8.89 27.38 19.95
CA THR A 297 -8.89 28.86 20.04
C THR A 297 -7.72 29.44 20.82
N LYS A 298 -7.08 28.64 21.70
CA LYS A 298 -6.00 29.05 22.63
C LYS A 298 -6.38 30.18 23.60
N ARG A 299 -7.68 30.44 23.80
CA ARG A 299 -8.19 31.35 24.84
C ARG A 299 -8.36 30.57 26.15
N PRO A 300 -7.85 31.04 27.32
CA PRO A 300 -7.93 30.30 28.58
C PRO A 300 -9.35 29.84 28.94
N ASP A 301 -10.33 30.74 28.86
CA ASP A 301 -11.72 30.45 29.24
C ASP A 301 -12.37 29.40 28.34
N GLU A 302 -12.08 29.42 27.04
CA GLU A 302 -12.60 28.45 26.08
C GLU A 302 -11.85 27.10 26.18
N GLN A 303 -10.56 27.13 26.49
CA GLN A 303 -9.81 25.90 26.78
C GLN A 303 -10.33 25.20 28.03
N GLU A 304 -10.67 25.93 29.11
CA GLU A 304 -11.18 25.30 30.32
C GLU A 304 -12.63 24.79 30.16
N LYS A 305 -13.46 25.44 29.33
CA LYS A 305 -14.73 24.85 28.85
C LYS A 305 -14.50 23.55 28.07
N ALA A 306 -13.55 23.52 27.14
CA ALA A 306 -13.22 22.32 26.37
C ALA A 306 -12.74 21.16 27.27
N ILE A 307 -11.95 21.47 28.29
CA ILE A 307 -11.49 20.50 29.29
C ILE A 307 -12.66 19.99 30.13
N SER A 308 -13.57 20.87 30.55
CA SER A 308 -14.79 20.50 31.30
C SER A 308 -15.67 19.52 30.50
N LEU A 309 -15.87 19.78 29.20
CA LEU A 309 -16.58 18.86 28.30
C LEU A 309 -15.87 17.50 28.20
N ILE A 310 -14.54 17.48 28.03
CA ILE A 310 -13.78 16.23 27.90
C ILE A 310 -13.72 15.44 29.22
N MET A 311 -13.76 16.10 30.38
CA MET A 311 -13.92 15.43 31.68
C MET A 311 -15.33 14.91 31.91
N HIS A 312 -16.36 15.54 31.33
CA HIS A 312 -17.73 15.01 31.34
C HIS A 312 -17.85 13.73 30.47
N LEU A 313 -17.19 13.72 29.31
CA LEU A 313 -17.13 12.58 28.38
C LEU A 313 -16.19 11.44 28.83
N LEU A 314 -15.29 11.70 29.79
CA LEU A 314 -14.31 10.74 30.32
C LEU A 314 -14.33 10.75 31.87
N PRO A 315 -15.45 10.42 32.53
CA PRO A 315 -15.60 10.54 33.98
C PRO A 315 -14.71 9.56 34.78
N ASP A 316 -14.33 8.44 34.17
CA ASP A 316 -13.30 7.52 34.67
C ASP A 316 -12.41 7.06 33.51
N LEU A 317 -11.13 7.47 33.52
CA LEU A 317 -10.15 7.06 32.52
C LEU A 317 -9.79 5.55 32.58
N GLN A 318 -10.20 4.82 33.62
CA GLN A 318 -9.99 3.37 33.75
C GLN A 318 -11.19 2.53 33.27
N ALA A 319 -12.34 3.16 32.97
CA ALA A 319 -13.53 2.45 32.50
C ALA A 319 -13.22 1.58 31.27
N PRO A 320 -13.82 0.38 31.12
CA PRO A 320 -13.45 -0.57 30.06
C PRO A 320 -13.78 -0.02 28.67
N THR A 321 -14.93 0.65 28.54
CA THR A 321 -15.40 1.36 27.35
C THR A 321 -15.21 2.87 27.53
N LEU A 322 -14.58 3.53 26.56
CA LEU A 322 -14.37 4.98 26.55
C LEU A 322 -14.69 5.56 25.17
N ASN A 323 -15.17 6.80 25.12
CA ASN A 323 -15.20 7.56 23.87
C ASN A 323 -13.75 7.83 23.40
N LEU A 324 -13.33 7.11 22.36
CA LEU A 324 -11.94 7.11 21.90
C LEU A 324 -11.51 8.42 21.23
N ASP A 325 -12.46 9.23 20.74
CA ASP A 325 -12.16 10.54 20.14
C ASP A 325 -12.01 11.62 21.21
N ALA A 326 -12.84 11.58 22.27
CA ALA A 326 -12.62 12.34 23.50
C ALA A 326 -11.25 12.00 24.09
N LEU A 327 -10.90 10.70 24.18
CA LEU A 327 -9.61 10.24 24.70
C LEU A 327 -8.43 10.70 23.84
N LEU A 328 -8.59 10.76 22.51
CA LEU A 328 -7.59 11.30 21.59
C LEU A 328 -7.41 12.82 21.75
N LEU A 329 -8.48 13.56 22.06
CA LEU A 329 -8.37 14.99 22.38
C LEU A 329 -7.72 15.19 23.76
N TYR A 330 -8.13 14.42 24.77
CA TYR A 330 -7.50 14.44 26.11
C TYR A 330 -5.99 14.19 26.02
N ALA A 331 -5.56 13.21 25.21
CA ALA A 331 -4.14 12.94 25.00
C ALA A 331 -3.38 14.16 24.43
N LYS A 332 -3.97 14.94 23.52
CA LYS A 332 -3.38 16.19 23.00
C LYS A 332 -3.32 17.28 24.09
N ILE A 333 -4.41 17.49 24.81
CA ILE A 333 -4.49 18.46 25.92
C ILE A 333 -3.43 18.13 27.00
N ALA A 334 -3.29 16.86 27.36
CA ALA A 334 -2.29 16.37 28.30
C ALA A 334 -0.86 16.59 27.79
N HIS A 335 -0.58 16.31 26.51
CA HIS A 335 0.72 16.57 25.90
C HIS A 335 1.09 18.06 25.94
N ASP A 336 0.14 18.92 25.57
CA ASP A 336 0.36 20.37 25.45
C ASP A 336 0.43 21.05 26.83
N ARG A 337 -0.24 20.51 27.86
CA ARG A 337 0.00 20.81 29.28
C ARG A 337 1.20 20.07 29.89
N GLY A 338 2.10 19.53 29.08
CA GLY A 338 3.40 18.97 29.49
C GLY A 338 3.38 17.54 30.05
N LYS A 339 2.21 16.93 30.26
CA LYS A 339 2.04 15.56 30.78
C LYS A 339 2.32 14.48 29.72
N LYS A 340 3.49 14.50 29.12
CA LYS A 340 3.82 13.71 27.91
C LYS A 340 3.70 12.20 28.06
N SER A 341 3.95 11.64 29.25
CA SER A 341 3.84 10.18 29.48
C SER A 341 2.37 9.72 29.55
N GLU A 342 1.52 10.48 30.23
CA GLU A 342 0.06 10.26 30.27
C GLU A 342 -0.53 10.37 28.86
N ALA A 343 -0.17 11.42 28.13
CA ALA A 343 -0.57 11.63 26.73
C ALA A 343 -0.19 10.46 25.81
N LEU A 344 1.04 9.94 25.92
CA LEU A 344 1.50 8.80 25.13
C LEU A 344 0.72 7.52 25.49
N SER A 345 0.51 7.25 26.78
CA SER A 345 -0.31 6.10 27.22
C SER A 345 -1.73 6.16 26.67
N MET A 346 -2.39 7.31 26.74
CA MET A 346 -3.75 7.47 26.22
C MET A 346 -3.80 7.35 24.69
N ALA A 347 -2.82 7.91 23.96
CA ALA A 347 -2.74 7.75 22.51
C ALA A 347 -2.46 6.30 22.07
N LEU A 348 -1.68 5.54 22.83
CA LEU A 348 -1.47 4.10 22.61
C LEU A 348 -2.77 3.31 22.85
N ARG A 349 -3.53 3.64 23.90
CA ARG A 349 -4.85 3.03 24.16
C ARG A 349 -5.84 3.31 23.04
N VAL A 350 -5.89 4.54 22.51
CA VAL A 350 -6.70 4.87 21.33
C VAL A 350 -6.21 4.10 20.09
N LEU A 351 -4.90 3.93 19.90
CA LEU A 351 -4.36 3.16 18.77
C LEU A 351 -4.78 1.68 18.80
N VAL A 352 -4.97 1.07 19.97
CA VAL A 352 -5.51 -0.30 20.06
C VAL A 352 -6.95 -0.36 19.53
N GLY A 353 -7.82 0.57 19.94
CA GLY A 353 -9.22 0.61 19.49
C GLY A 353 -9.44 1.18 18.08
N LYS A 354 -8.52 2.00 17.57
CA LYS A 354 -8.57 2.65 16.25
C LYS A 354 -7.28 2.43 15.46
N SER A 355 -6.85 1.17 15.36
CA SER A 355 -5.56 0.76 14.76
C SER A 355 -5.37 1.12 13.29
N ASN A 356 -6.43 1.45 12.57
CA ASN A 356 -6.40 1.93 11.18
C ASN A 356 -6.51 3.45 11.01
N ASP A 357 -6.83 4.20 12.07
CA ASP A 357 -7.10 5.64 11.97
C ASP A 357 -5.81 6.46 11.74
N ARG A 358 -5.82 7.25 10.66
CA ARG A 358 -4.72 8.12 10.26
C ARG A 358 -4.57 9.35 11.16
N ARG A 359 -5.65 9.90 11.74
CA ARG A 359 -5.64 10.97 12.75
C ARG A 359 -4.92 10.49 14.02
N VAL A 360 -5.20 9.25 14.47
CA VAL A 360 -4.54 8.61 15.62
C VAL A 360 -3.06 8.36 15.34
N LYS A 361 -2.72 7.69 14.22
CA LYS A 361 -1.32 7.44 13.81
C LYS A 361 -0.49 8.72 13.72
N LYS A 362 -1.03 9.78 13.11
CA LYS A 362 -0.38 11.11 13.03
C LYS A 362 -0.12 11.72 14.42
N THR A 363 -1.03 11.52 15.37
CA THR A 363 -0.92 12.03 16.75
C THR A 363 0.18 11.30 17.52
N LEU A 364 0.22 9.96 17.46
CA LEU A 364 1.31 9.18 18.06
C LEU A 364 2.69 9.58 17.51
N VAL A 365 2.82 9.71 16.19
CA VAL A 365 4.08 10.14 15.55
C VAL A 365 4.48 11.54 16.00
N ALA A 366 3.53 12.45 16.28
CA ALA A 366 3.84 13.78 16.82
C ALA A 366 4.41 13.71 18.25
N PHE A 367 3.82 12.90 19.14
CA PHE A 367 4.31 12.71 20.51
C PHE A 367 5.68 12.01 20.57
N LEU A 368 6.03 11.24 19.53
CA LEU A 368 7.31 10.53 19.45
C LEU A 368 8.47 11.36 18.85
N LYS A 369 8.28 12.65 18.54
CA LYS A 369 9.31 13.48 17.89
C LYS A 369 10.52 13.86 18.75
N ASP A 370 10.33 14.22 20.03
CA ASP A 370 11.43 14.75 20.85
C ASP A 370 12.47 13.69 21.24
N SER A 371 13.64 14.11 21.74
CA SER A 371 14.74 13.20 22.11
C SER A 371 14.30 12.14 23.14
N SER A 372 13.72 12.60 24.25
CA SER A 372 13.22 11.80 25.37
C SER A 372 12.00 10.90 25.09
N SER A 373 11.46 10.93 23.87
CA SER A 373 10.24 10.18 23.54
C SER A 373 10.40 8.65 23.56
N MET A 374 11.60 8.15 23.26
CA MET A 374 11.85 6.71 23.23
C MET A 374 11.85 6.09 24.62
N GLN A 375 12.39 6.81 25.62
CA GLN A 375 12.32 6.38 27.01
C GLN A 375 10.87 6.29 27.48
N ARG A 376 10.05 7.32 27.24
CA ARG A 376 8.60 7.28 27.57
C ARG A 376 7.86 6.15 26.84
N LEU A 377 8.29 5.76 25.64
CA LEU A 377 7.73 4.62 24.94
C LEU A 377 8.15 3.28 25.59
N GLN A 378 9.38 3.18 26.10
CA GLN A 378 9.85 2.03 26.89
C GLN A 378 9.17 1.93 28.26
N ASP A 379 8.89 3.07 28.90
CA ASP A 379 8.10 3.14 30.14
C ASP A 379 6.63 2.69 29.90
N ALA A 380 6.03 3.11 28.77
CA ALA A 380 4.63 2.81 28.42
C ALA A 380 4.42 1.44 27.73
N VAL A 381 5.46 0.88 27.10
CA VAL A 381 5.47 -0.44 26.45
C VAL A 381 6.70 -1.21 26.97
N PRO A 382 6.59 -1.85 28.16
CA PRO A 382 7.70 -2.53 28.81
C PRO A 382 8.35 -3.58 27.91
N THR A 383 9.65 -3.44 27.70
CA THR A 383 10.45 -4.25 26.76
C THR A 383 10.54 -5.73 27.13
N THR A 384 10.23 -6.06 28.39
CA THR A 384 10.14 -7.41 28.96
C THR A 384 8.79 -8.09 28.75
N SER A 385 7.78 -7.40 28.23
CA SER A 385 6.45 -7.98 27.98
C SER A 385 6.44 -8.90 26.76
N ALA A 386 5.71 -10.01 26.83
CA ALA A 386 5.66 -11.01 25.75
C ALA A 386 5.10 -10.47 24.41
N SER A 387 4.38 -9.35 24.43
CA SER A 387 3.87 -8.65 23.25
C SER A 387 4.76 -7.49 22.78
N ALA A 388 5.86 -7.18 23.48
CA ALA A 388 6.73 -6.05 23.17
C ALA A 388 7.20 -6.06 21.71
N GLY A 389 7.73 -7.18 21.21
CA GLY A 389 8.24 -7.30 19.84
C GLY A 389 7.22 -6.87 18.78
N ALA A 390 5.98 -7.35 18.90
CA ALA A 390 4.89 -7.01 17.99
C ALA A 390 4.45 -5.54 18.12
N ALA A 391 4.36 -5.02 19.36
CA ALA A 391 4.01 -3.63 19.62
C ALA A 391 5.07 -2.66 19.03
N TYR A 392 6.35 -2.93 19.26
CA TYR A 392 7.46 -2.15 18.71
C TYR A 392 7.51 -2.23 17.18
N ALA A 393 7.32 -3.41 16.56
CA ALA A 393 7.28 -3.54 15.10
C ALA A 393 6.09 -2.79 14.46
N PHE A 394 4.92 -2.79 15.09
CA PHE A 394 3.75 -2.03 14.62
C PHE A 394 3.98 -0.51 14.72
N ILE A 395 4.50 -0.03 15.86
CA ILE A 395 4.83 1.38 16.06
C ILE A 395 5.98 1.81 15.13
N ALA A 396 6.98 0.95 14.91
CA ALA A 396 8.04 1.18 13.95
C ALA A 396 7.50 1.36 12.52
N THR A 397 6.53 0.54 12.11
CA THR A 397 5.87 0.66 10.80
C THR A 397 5.12 1.99 10.68
N ILE A 398 4.37 2.38 11.70
CA ILE A 398 3.69 3.70 11.74
C ILE A 398 4.70 4.85 11.66
N LEU A 399 5.82 4.77 12.37
CA LEU A 399 6.90 5.76 12.31
C LEU A 399 7.53 5.82 10.90
N LYS A 400 7.72 4.68 10.23
CA LYS A 400 8.21 4.58 8.84
C LYS A 400 7.25 5.28 7.89
N ASP A 401 5.96 4.95 7.91
CA ASP A 401 4.95 5.51 7.00
C ASP A 401 4.73 7.02 7.15
N PHE A 402 5.08 7.60 8.30
CA PHE A 402 5.06 9.04 8.54
C PHE A 402 6.46 9.69 8.52
N GLY A 403 7.48 8.99 8.02
CA GLY A 403 8.82 9.56 7.74
C GLY A 403 9.71 9.76 8.96
N ALA A 404 9.30 9.31 10.14
CA ALA A 404 10.09 9.34 11.38
C ALA A 404 11.08 8.15 11.44
N VAL A 405 11.85 7.94 10.38
CA VAL A 405 12.57 6.68 10.13
C VAL A 405 13.67 6.41 11.15
N GLU A 406 14.38 7.42 11.67
CA GLU A 406 15.37 7.19 12.74
C GLU A 406 14.74 6.64 14.04
N LYS A 407 13.49 7.03 14.35
CA LYS A 407 12.72 6.46 15.47
C LYS A 407 12.17 5.07 15.10
N SER A 408 11.82 4.84 13.83
CA SER A 408 11.42 3.53 13.30
C SER A 408 12.54 2.49 13.45
N ILE A 409 13.79 2.87 13.12
CA ILE A 409 14.99 2.03 13.30
C ILE A 409 15.13 1.61 14.77
N LEU A 410 15.06 2.55 15.72
CA LEU A 410 15.14 2.23 17.16
C LEU A 410 14.01 1.30 17.62
N CYS A 411 12.78 1.47 17.11
CA CYS A 411 11.67 0.54 17.40
C CYS A 411 11.88 -0.85 16.77
N PHE A 412 12.39 -0.96 15.52
CA PHE A 412 12.68 -2.27 14.93
C PHE A 412 13.86 -2.97 15.63
N GLN A 413 14.89 -2.23 16.05
CA GLN A 413 15.97 -2.74 16.91
C GLN A 413 15.39 -3.28 18.23
N GLN A 414 14.50 -2.54 18.88
CA GLN A 414 13.84 -3.00 20.10
C GLN A 414 12.96 -4.24 19.87
N ALA A 415 12.27 -4.33 18.73
CA ALA A 415 11.49 -5.51 18.36
C ALA A 415 12.39 -6.74 18.16
N GLN A 416 13.52 -6.58 17.46
CA GLN A 416 14.53 -7.61 17.25
C GLN A 416 15.24 -8.03 18.55
N LEU A 417 15.34 -7.14 19.55
CA LEU A 417 15.81 -7.50 20.89
C LEU A 417 14.76 -8.30 21.70
N SER A 418 13.47 -8.04 21.49
CA SER A 418 12.39 -8.80 22.14
C SER A 418 12.11 -10.17 21.51
N ASP A 419 12.37 -10.33 20.20
CA ASP A 419 12.45 -11.65 19.53
C ASP A 419 13.68 -11.71 18.60
N PRO A 420 14.83 -12.20 19.10
CA PRO A 420 16.05 -12.33 18.30
C PRO A 420 16.00 -13.36 17.16
N GLN A 421 14.97 -14.22 17.10
CA GLN A 421 14.82 -15.23 16.03
C GLN A 421 13.88 -14.76 14.90
N SER A 422 13.17 -13.64 15.09
CA SER A 422 12.28 -13.07 14.09
C SER A 422 13.04 -12.47 12.89
N ALA A 423 13.10 -13.25 11.81
CA ALA A 423 13.59 -12.77 10.51
C ALA A 423 12.78 -11.55 10.01
N SER A 424 11.47 -11.49 10.30
CA SER A 424 10.59 -10.36 9.97
C SER A 424 11.06 -9.04 10.59
N TYR A 425 11.56 -9.08 11.83
CA TYR A 425 12.06 -7.89 12.53
C TYR A 425 13.44 -7.48 12.02
N ALA A 426 14.35 -8.44 11.79
CA ALA A 426 15.65 -8.17 11.18
C ALA A 426 15.52 -7.58 9.76
N LEU A 427 14.61 -8.12 8.94
CA LEU A 427 14.28 -7.63 7.60
C LEU A 427 13.76 -6.19 7.62
N ASN A 428 12.77 -5.90 8.46
CA ASN A 428 12.21 -4.56 8.56
C ASN A 428 13.17 -3.53 9.15
N HIS A 429 14.05 -3.94 10.07
CA HIS A 429 15.15 -3.14 10.58
C HIS A 429 16.13 -2.75 9.45
N ALA A 430 16.56 -3.73 8.64
CA ALA A 430 17.41 -3.50 7.49
C ALA A 430 16.76 -2.59 6.44
N HIS A 431 15.47 -2.79 6.11
CA HIS A 431 14.75 -1.90 5.18
C HIS A 431 14.59 -0.47 5.73
N ALA A 432 14.47 -0.27 7.05
CA ALA A 432 14.45 1.08 7.63
C ALA A 432 15.81 1.77 7.49
N LEU A 433 16.92 1.02 7.57
CA LEU A 433 18.27 1.50 7.30
C LEU A 433 18.51 1.77 5.80
N GLU A 434 18.02 0.92 4.89
CA GLU A 434 18.03 1.16 3.44
C GLU A 434 17.32 2.46 3.06
N VAL A 435 16.19 2.78 3.72
CA VAL A 435 15.45 4.03 3.50
C VAL A 435 16.30 5.27 3.85
N CYS A 436 17.23 5.16 4.79
CA CYS A 436 18.24 6.17 5.08
C CYS A 436 19.55 6.01 4.30
N CYS A 437 19.63 5.09 3.33
CA CYS A 437 20.83 4.72 2.57
C CYS A 437 21.99 4.22 3.45
N ARG A 438 21.69 3.71 4.65
CA ARG A 438 22.65 3.19 5.65
C ARG A 438 22.97 1.72 5.34
N TYR A 439 23.49 1.48 4.13
CA TYR A 439 23.63 0.13 3.56
C TYR A 439 24.59 -0.79 4.33
N ALA A 440 25.66 -0.24 4.92
CA ALA A 440 26.58 -1.00 5.78
C ALA A 440 25.85 -1.55 7.01
N GLU A 441 25.17 -0.68 7.75
CA GLU A 441 24.42 -1.07 8.95
C GLU A 441 23.25 -2.02 8.62
N ALA A 442 22.61 -1.85 7.46
CA ALA A 442 21.58 -2.77 6.98
C ALA A 442 22.15 -4.17 6.69
N TYR A 443 23.36 -4.25 6.13
CA TYR A 443 24.10 -5.51 5.95
C TYR A 443 24.49 -6.12 7.31
N ASP A 444 25.07 -5.34 8.22
CA ASP A 444 25.53 -5.78 9.53
C ASP A 444 24.38 -6.33 10.39
N VAL A 445 23.20 -5.72 10.35
CA VAL A 445 21.98 -6.20 11.03
C VAL A 445 21.59 -7.60 10.53
N LEU A 446 21.59 -7.82 9.21
CA LEU A 446 21.20 -9.11 8.62
C LEU A 446 22.27 -10.19 8.86
N VAL A 447 23.55 -9.87 8.68
CA VAL A 447 24.63 -10.83 8.90
C VAL A 447 24.79 -11.18 10.38
N SER A 448 24.66 -10.20 11.28
CA SER A 448 24.63 -10.49 12.73
C SER A 448 23.43 -11.36 13.11
N PHE A 449 22.25 -11.13 12.52
CA PHE A 449 21.09 -12.00 12.69
C PHE A 449 21.37 -13.44 12.20
N PHE A 450 22.02 -13.63 11.05
CA PHE A 450 22.39 -14.96 10.56
C PHE A 450 23.45 -15.66 11.44
N ARG A 451 24.47 -14.91 11.91
CA ARG A 451 25.53 -15.41 12.80
C ARG A 451 24.99 -15.78 14.19
N ALA A 452 23.95 -15.10 14.68
CA ALA A 452 23.24 -15.48 15.91
C ALA A 452 22.32 -16.70 15.69
N ASN A 453 21.55 -16.71 14.60
CA ASN A 453 20.49 -17.68 14.36
C ASN A 453 20.87 -18.81 13.39
N ARG A 454 22.09 -19.35 13.54
CA ARG A 454 22.74 -20.25 12.57
C ARG A 454 21.94 -21.49 12.16
N THR A 455 21.03 -21.95 13.03
CA THR A 455 20.16 -23.13 12.82
C THR A 455 18.85 -22.85 12.08
N LEU A 456 18.46 -21.58 11.92
CA LEU A 456 17.34 -21.20 11.04
C LEU A 456 17.65 -21.59 9.59
N ARG A 457 16.61 -21.89 8.82
CA ARG A 457 16.73 -22.45 7.48
C ARG A 457 15.59 -22.01 6.58
N VAL A 458 15.86 -21.98 5.28
CA VAL A 458 14.84 -21.95 4.22
C VAL A 458 14.80 -23.33 3.59
N GLY A 459 13.63 -23.96 3.57
CA GLY A 459 13.43 -25.28 2.98
C GLY A 459 13.85 -26.44 3.89
N SER A 460 13.33 -27.63 3.58
CA SER A 460 13.48 -28.83 4.43
C SER A 460 14.60 -29.77 4.02
N GLY A 461 15.07 -29.71 2.77
CA GLY A 461 15.98 -30.72 2.18
C GLY A 461 15.32 -32.08 1.88
N LYS A 462 14.04 -32.26 2.25
CA LYS A 462 13.31 -33.52 2.05
C LYS A 462 12.81 -33.64 0.62
N ALA A 463 12.69 -34.88 0.13
CA ALA A 463 12.22 -35.21 -1.22
C ALA A 463 12.94 -34.44 -2.36
N GLY A 464 14.23 -34.11 -2.16
CA GLY A 464 15.02 -33.36 -3.15
C GLY A 464 14.60 -31.91 -3.34
N ALA A 465 13.84 -31.30 -2.42
CA ALA A 465 13.69 -29.85 -2.34
C ALA A 465 14.98 -29.21 -1.81
N ALA A 466 15.28 -27.97 -2.18
CA ALA A 466 16.47 -27.28 -1.71
C ALA A 466 16.40 -26.93 -0.21
N LYS A 467 17.56 -26.61 0.37
CA LYS A 467 17.73 -26.18 1.77
C LYS A 467 18.95 -25.26 1.88
N LEU A 468 18.84 -24.19 2.66
CA LEU A 468 19.97 -23.37 3.09
C LEU A 468 19.82 -23.03 4.58
N LEU A 469 20.92 -23.09 5.34
CA LEU A 469 20.98 -22.64 6.73
C LEU A 469 21.48 -21.19 6.80
N ALA A 470 20.97 -20.40 7.75
CA ALA A 470 21.45 -19.05 7.99
C ALA A 470 22.94 -19.02 8.35
N GLY A 471 23.40 -19.99 9.14
CA GLY A 471 24.83 -20.11 9.48
C GLY A 471 25.73 -20.39 8.28
N SER A 472 25.25 -21.18 7.32
CA SER A 472 26.00 -21.46 6.09
C SER A 472 25.95 -20.29 5.10
N PHE A 473 24.90 -19.48 5.11
CA PHE A 473 24.87 -18.23 4.33
C PHE A 473 25.83 -17.19 4.93
N ALA A 474 25.91 -17.07 6.26
CA ALA A 474 26.91 -16.26 6.94
C ALA A 474 28.35 -16.74 6.64
N GLU A 475 28.62 -18.05 6.70
CA GLU A 475 29.92 -18.63 6.34
C GLU A 475 30.36 -18.29 4.91
N ILE A 476 29.43 -18.27 3.94
CA ILE A 476 29.75 -17.85 2.57
C ILE A 476 30.11 -16.36 2.53
N LEU A 477 29.33 -15.50 3.19
CA LEU A 477 29.62 -14.06 3.25
C LEU A 477 30.96 -13.77 3.94
N ASP A 478 31.28 -14.51 5.00
CA ASP A 478 32.54 -14.40 5.75
C ASP A 478 33.73 -14.89 4.90
N HIS A 479 33.60 -16.03 4.21
CA HIS A 479 34.64 -16.56 3.30
C HIS A 479 34.87 -15.69 2.05
N LEU A 480 33.84 -15.02 1.54
CA LEU A 480 33.96 -14.06 0.43
C LEU A 480 34.45 -12.68 0.89
N ASN A 481 34.61 -12.47 2.21
CA ASN A 481 34.82 -11.16 2.84
C ASN A 481 33.83 -10.11 2.29
N ALA A 482 32.55 -10.46 2.19
CA ALA A 482 31.61 -9.87 1.24
C ALA A 482 31.33 -8.35 1.41
N TRP A 483 31.70 -7.76 2.54
CA TRP A 483 31.64 -6.30 2.72
C TRP A 483 32.97 -5.57 2.44
N ASP A 484 34.13 -6.17 2.71
CA ASP A 484 35.44 -5.48 2.65
C ASP A 484 36.32 -5.93 1.46
N ASN A 485 35.87 -6.90 0.65
CA ASN A 485 36.58 -7.43 -0.53
C ASN A 485 36.60 -6.48 -1.75
N CYS A 486 36.89 -5.20 -1.51
CA CYS A 486 37.07 -4.18 -2.55
C CYS A 486 38.55 -3.95 -2.92
N HIS A 487 39.51 -4.44 -2.12
CA HIS A 487 40.91 -4.03 -2.20
C HIS A 487 41.92 -5.18 -2.04
N GLU A 488 42.31 -5.80 -3.14
CA GLU A 488 43.72 -6.12 -3.37
C GLU A 488 44.31 -5.01 -4.24
N SER A 489 44.95 -4.03 -3.61
CA SER A 489 45.64 -2.93 -4.30
C SER A 489 47.13 -2.96 -3.96
N ASN A 490 47.91 -3.72 -4.74
CA ASN A 490 49.29 -3.43 -5.15
C ASN A 490 49.92 -4.62 -5.91
N SER A 491 49.63 -4.75 -7.20
CA SER A 491 50.50 -5.43 -8.16
C SER A 491 50.77 -4.51 -9.36
N THR A 492 51.95 -3.88 -9.38
CA THR A 492 52.41 -3.04 -10.49
C THR A 492 52.92 -3.89 -11.65
N SER A 493 52.01 -4.62 -12.29
CA SER A 493 52.26 -5.40 -13.50
C SER A 493 51.01 -5.44 -14.37
N LEU A 494 51.14 -4.96 -15.61
CA LEU A 494 50.13 -5.17 -16.66
C LEU A 494 50.05 -6.67 -16.98
N ASP A 495 48.99 -7.34 -16.54
CA ASP A 495 48.64 -8.66 -17.05
C ASP A 495 47.11 -8.83 -17.12
N GLU A 496 46.58 -8.85 -18.35
CA GLU A 496 45.13 -8.94 -18.63
C GLU A 496 44.54 -10.33 -18.37
N SER A 497 45.38 -11.30 -17.97
CA SER A 497 45.03 -12.65 -17.53
C SER A 497 44.08 -12.67 -16.30
N SER A 498 44.08 -11.60 -15.51
CA SER A 498 43.45 -11.51 -14.18
C SER A 498 41.91 -11.41 -14.16
N ARG A 499 41.22 -11.69 -15.27
CA ARG A 499 39.77 -12.00 -15.29
C ARG A 499 39.44 -13.36 -14.68
N SER A 500 40.43 -14.25 -14.53
CA SER A 500 40.28 -15.65 -14.10
C SER A 500 40.01 -15.82 -12.59
N GLY A 501 38.78 -15.62 -12.14
CA GLY A 501 38.41 -15.88 -10.73
C GLY A 501 36.97 -15.60 -10.30
N VAL A 502 36.08 -15.20 -11.22
CA VAL A 502 34.66 -14.92 -10.90
C VAL A 502 33.77 -15.79 -11.79
N SER A 503 33.16 -16.80 -11.17
CA SER A 503 32.32 -17.77 -11.87
C SER A 503 31.14 -17.09 -12.58
N PRO A 504 30.99 -17.24 -13.91
CA PRO A 504 30.00 -16.50 -14.69
C PRO A 504 28.57 -16.89 -14.36
N VAL A 505 27.65 -15.94 -14.54
CA VAL A 505 26.20 -16.13 -14.37
C VAL A 505 25.57 -16.31 -15.74
N GLU A 506 24.89 -17.42 -15.96
CA GLU A 506 24.15 -17.74 -17.18
C GLU A 506 22.65 -17.68 -16.89
N TRP A 507 21.88 -16.85 -17.60
CA TRP A 507 20.42 -16.86 -17.47
C TRP A 507 19.79 -17.88 -18.42
N VAL A 508 19.24 -18.94 -17.84
CA VAL A 508 18.57 -20.01 -18.57
C VAL A 508 17.11 -19.62 -18.80
N SER A 509 16.84 -19.07 -19.98
CA SER A 509 15.51 -18.62 -20.42
C SER A 509 14.47 -19.75 -20.51
N GLY A 510 13.21 -19.43 -20.19
CA GLY A 510 12.07 -20.34 -20.29
C GLY A 510 10.92 -19.97 -19.33
N PRO A 511 9.85 -20.79 -19.24
CA PRO A 511 8.66 -20.52 -18.41
C PRO A 511 8.91 -20.40 -16.89
N LYS A 512 10.14 -20.65 -16.45
CA LYS A 512 10.64 -20.50 -15.08
C LYS A 512 12.12 -20.08 -15.11
N GLY A 513 12.44 -19.03 -15.87
CA GLY A 513 13.81 -18.58 -16.10
C GLY A 513 14.63 -18.45 -14.81
N TYR A 514 15.90 -18.86 -14.85
CA TYR A 514 16.76 -18.96 -13.68
C TYR A 514 18.24 -18.73 -13.97
N ALA A 515 18.96 -18.23 -12.96
CA ALA A 515 20.38 -17.96 -12.99
C ALA A 515 21.19 -19.22 -12.62
N LYS A 516 22.05 -19.65 -13.52
CA LYS A 516 22.98 -20.78 -13.36
C LYS A 516 24.39 -20.22 -13.18
N VAL A 517 25.10 -20.67 -12.14
CA VAL A 517 26.48 -20.25 -11.87
C VAL A 517 27.37 -21.49 -11.90
N THR A 518 28.27 -21.53 -12.88
CA THR A 518 29.17 -22.68 -13.09
C THR A 518 30.50 -22.41 -12.38
N PRO A 519 30.84 -23.14 -11.30
CA PRO A 519 32.05 -22.85 -10.53
C PRO A 519 33.32 -23.16 -11.33
N GLU A 520 34.34 -22.31 -11.15
CA GLU A 520 35.68 -22.55 -11.70
C GLU A 520 36.36 -23.76 -11.02
N SER A 521 37.13 -24.51 -11.81
CA SER A 521 37.83 -25.71 -11.34
C SER A 521 38.97 -25.35 -10.39
N GLY A 522 38.76 -25.57 -9.09
CA GLY A 522 39.69 -25.20 -8.02
C GLY A 522 39.16 -24.13 -7.04
N SER A 523 37.94 -23.62 -7.23
CA SER A 523 37.34 -22.64 -6.33
C SER A 523 37.15 -23.17 -4.90
N ASN A 524 37.77 -22.51 -3.91
CA ASN A 524 37.65 -22.85 -2.48
C ASN A 524 36.23 -22.70 -1.90
N VAL A 525 35.27 -22.12 -2.63
CA VAL A 525 33.84 -22.04 -2.24
C VAL A 525 33.13 -23.41 -2.43
N ALA A 526 33.86 -24.48 -2.73
CA ALA A 526 33.34 -25.85 -2.91
C ALA A 526 32.84 -26.53 -1.61
N THR A 527 33.01 -25.92 -0.43
CA THR A 527 32.67 -26.53 0.87
C THR A 527 31.17 -26.57 1.20
N VAL A 528 30.34 -25.71 0.60
CA VAL A 528 28.89 -25.71 0.85
C VAL A 528 28.17 -26.64 -0.14
N ASN A 529 27.39 -27.58 0.40
CA ASN A 529 26.61 -28.54 -0.39
C ASN A 529 25.42 -27.85 -1.09
N VAL A 530 25.64 -27.40 -2.32
CA VAL A 530 24.64 -26.73 -3.16
C VAL A 530 23.69 -27.73 -3.80
N ALA A 531 22.38 -27.54 -3.60
CA ALA A 531 21.36 -28.38 -4.24
C ALA A 531 21.32 -28.14 -5.77
N PRO A 532 21.35 -29.19 -6.61
CA PRO A 532 21.59 -29.05 -8.05
C PRO A 532 20.39 -28.45 -8.82
N LEU A 533 20.63 -27.33 -9.51
CA LEU A 533 19.67 -26.69 -10.42
C LEU A 533 19.18 -27.71 -11.46
N SER A 534 17.92 -28.12 -11.32
CA SER A 534 17.35 -29.24 -12.09
C SER A 534 15.83 -29.19 -12.10
N LEU A 535 15.24 -29.86 -13.10
CA LEU A 535 13.79 -30.01 -13.21
C LEU A 535 13.20 -30.71 -11.96
N HIS A 536 13.95 -31.63 -11.34
CA HIS A 536 13.54 -32.30 -10.11
C HIS A 536 13.37 -31.29 -8.94
N ILE A 537 14.34 -30.40 -8.70
CA ILE A 537 14.19 -29.35 -7.69
C ILE A 537 13.03 -28.42 -8.05
N ALA A 538 12.90 -28.01 -9.32
CA ALA A 538 11.81 -27.14 -9.78
C ALA A 538 10.40 -27.74 -9.58
N GLN A 539 10.29 -29.08 -9.58
CA GLN A 539 9.07 -29.84 -9.27
C GLN A 539 8.88 -30.06 -7.76
N ALA A 540 9.93 -30.42 -7.02
CA ALA A 540 9.90 -30.61 -5.56
C ALA A 540 9.57 -29.29 -4.83
N ASN A 541 10.17 -28.18 -5.26
CA ASN A 541 9.84 -26.84 -4.77
C ASN A 541 8.37 -26.46 -5.08
N LYS A 542 7.83 -26.80 -6.26
CA LYS A 542 6.40 -26.54 -6.57
C LYS A 542 5.45 -27.38 -5.68
N LYS A 543 5.89 -28.52 -5.16
CA LYS A 543 5.12 -29.38 -4.23
C LYS A 543 5.28 -29.00 -2.75
N THR A 544 6.14 -28.05 -2.40
CA THR A 544 6.41 -27.67 -1.01
C THR A 544 6.07 -26.20 -0.76
N THR A 545 5.23 -25.92 0.24
CA THR A 545 5.02 -24.56 0.75
C THR A 545 6.13 -24.20 1.74
N LEU A 546 6.64 -22.97 1.67
CA LEU A 546 7.44 -22.39 2.76
C LEU A 546 6.49 -21.79 3.80
N SER A 547 6.88 -21.84 5.08
CA SER A 547 6.25 -21.08 6.16
C SER A 547 6.59 -19.58 6.07
N GLU A 548 5.84 -18.72 6.75
CA GLU A 548 6.07 -17.26 6.75
C GLU A 548 7.48 -16.91 7.26
N ALA A 549 7.95 -17.58 8.31
CA ALA A 549 9.33 -17.42 8.82
C ALA A 549 10.41 -17.89 7.82
N GLU A 550 10.14 -18.91 7.01
CA GLU A 550 11.05 -19.32 5.91
C GLU A 550 11.02 -18.33 4.73
N LEU A 551 9.89 -17.66 4.49
CA LEU A 551 9.79 -16.59 3.50
C LEU A 551 10.57 -15.37 3.98
N ASP A 552 10.33 -14.87 5.19
CA ASP A 552 11.04 -13.71 5.75
C ASP A 552 12.57 -13.92 5.78
N LEU A 553 13.03 -15.13 6.13
CA LEU A 553 14.45 -15.48 6.07
C LEU A 553 15.00 -15.49 4.64
N LEU A 554 14.23 -15.93 3.65
CA LEU A 554 14.61 -15.87 2.24
C LEU A 554 14.66 -14.41 1.74
N ALA A 555 13.74 -13.55 2.19
CA ALA A 555 13.80 -12.11 1.94
C ALA A 555 15.04 -11.45 2.57
N CYS A 556 15.49 -11.89 3.75
CA CYS A 556 16.74 -11.42 4.34
C CYS A 556 17.93 -11.73 3.41
N TYR A 557 18.00 -12.94 2.85
CA TYR A 557 19.07 -13.31 1.90
C TYR A 557 19.00 -12.51 0.59
N PHE A 558 17.81 -12.35 0.02
CA PHE A 558 17.59 -11.52 -1.18
C PHE A 558 17.91 -10.03 -0.93
N THR A 559 17.63 -9.53 0.27
CA THR A 559 17.96 -8.16 0.68
C THR A 559 19.47 -7.95 0.81
N VAL A 560 20.24 -8.95 1.28
CA VAL A 560 21.71 -8.87 1.24
C VAL A 560 22.24 -8.79 -0.20
N VAL A 561 21.71 -9.59 -1.13
CA VAL A 561 22.08 -9.50 -2.57
C VAL A 561 21.78 -8.10 -3.14
N LYS A 562 20.61 -7.52 -2.81
CA LYS A 562 20.23 -6.15 -3.18
C LYS A 562 21.21 -5.12 -2.59
N ILE A 563 21.50 -5.19 -1.30
CA ILE A 563 22.41 -4.26 -0.59
C ILE A 563 23.81 -4.32 -1.19
N LEU A 564 24.37 -5.51 -1.42
CA LEU A 564 25.69 -5.70 -2.01
C LEU A 564 25.75 -5.15 -3.45
N PHE A 565 24.75 -5.44 -4.28
CA PHE A 565 24.67 -4.90 -5.65
C PHE A 565 24.57 -3.36 -5.67
N VAL A 566 23.68 -2.77 -4.87
CA VAL A 566 23.52 -1.30 -4.80
C VAL A 566 24.76 -0.63 -4.18
N SER A 567 25.55 -1.37 -3.38
CA SER A 567 26.80 -0.91 -2.77
C SER A 567 28.07 -1.29 -3.57
N GLY A 568 27.93 -1.66 -4.85
CA GLY A 568 29.05 -1.90 -5.78
C GLY A 568 29.82 -3.22 -5.59
N ARG A 569 29.37 -4.11 -4.70
CA ARG A 569 30.04 -5.37 -4.35
C ARG A 569 29.58 -6.49 -5.26
N LEU A 570 29.84 -6.36 -6.56
CA LEU A 570 29.31 -7.25 -7.60
C LEU A 570 30.06 -8.59 -7.70
N SER A 571 31.39 -8.56 -7.54
CA SER A 571 32.27 -9.74 -7.57
C SER A 571 31.85 -10.90 -6.65
N VAL A 572 31.22 -10.60 -5.51
CA VAL A 572 30.80 -11.60 -4.51
C VAL A 572 29.38 -12.15 -4.73
N LEU A 573 28.64 -11.65 -5.73
CA LEU A 573 27.25 -12.04 -5.97
C LEU A 573 27.05 -13.42 -6.64
N PRO A 574 27.87 -13.87 -7.62
CA PRO A 574 27.65 -15.17 -8.27
C PRO A 574 27.66 -16.37 -7.30
N PRO A 575 28.58 -16.47 -6.31
CA PRO A 575 28.51 -17.52 -5.28
C PRO A 575 27.23 -17.48 -4.43
N LEU A 576 26.68 -16.30 -4.15
CA LEU A 576 25.41 -16.16 -3.41
C LEU A 576 24.22 -16.60 -4.26
N ILE A 577 24.17 -16.20 -5.54
CA ILE A 577 23.15 -16.65 -6.50
C ILE A 577 23.19 -18.18 -6.64
N ARG A 578 24.38 -18.78 -6.71
CA ARG A 578 24.58 -20.23 -6.78
C ARG A 578 23.86 -21.00 -5.65
N VAL A 579 23.82 -20.45 -4.43
CA VAL A 579 23.15 -21.10 -3.28
C VAL A 579 21.71 -20.68 -3.06
N LEU A 580 21.30 -19.50 -3.54
CA LEU A 580 19.95 -18.98 -3.38
C LEU A 580 19.00 -19.44 -4.49
N GLU A 581 19.48 -19.60 -5.72
CA GLU A 581 18.62 -19.97 -6.85
C GLU A 581 17.92 -21.33 -6.69
N PRO A 582 18.54 -22.38 -6.14
CA PRO A 582 17.85 -23.64 -5.84
C PRO A 582 16.68 -23.48 -4.85
N LEU A 583 16.68 -22.45 -3.99
CA LEU A 583 15.55 -22.14 -3.09
C LEU A 583 14.39 -21.50 -3.87
N ARG A 584 14.71 -20.58 -4.78
CA ARG A 584 13.76 -19.82 -5.61
C ARG A 584 13.11 -20.67 -6.69
N LEU A 585 13.91 -21.47 -7.39
CA LEU A 585 13.54 -22.18 -8.61
C LEU A 585 12.28 -23.01 -8.42
N GLY A 586 11.24 -22.72 -9.20
CA GLY A 586 9.99 -23.48 -9.18
C GLY A 586 8.86 -22.89 -8.33
N ARG A 587 9.14 -21.91 -7.45
CA ARG A 587 8.18 -21.28 -6.53
C ARG A 587 7.52 -20.03 -7.13
N GLU A 588 6.26 -19.78 -6.77
CA GLU A 588 5.49 -18.61 -7.20
C GLU A 588 5.65 -17.44 -6.19
N LEU A 589 6.90 -17.07 -5.87
CA LEU A 589 7.21 -16.09 -4.80
C LEU A 589 6.63 -14.69 -5.05
N HIS A 590 6.32 -14.33 -6.30
CA HIS A 590 5.61 -13.11 -6.66
C HIS A 590 4.17 -13.03 -6.09
N LEU A 591 3.59 -14.15 -5.64
CA LEU A 591 2.29 -14.23 -4.96
C LEU A 591 2.41 -14.27 -3.43
N THR A 592 3.60 -14.04 -2.87
CA THR A 592 3.87 -14.13 -1.42
C THR A 592 4.20 -12.76 -0.81
N ILE A 593 4.33 -12.70 0.52
CA ILE A 593 4.70 -11.46 1.23
C ILE A 593 6.06 -10.90 0.76
N ILE A 594 7.00 -11.76 0.36
CA ILE A 594 8.37 -11.41 -0.08
C ILE A 594 8.49 -11.08 -1.58
N ARG A 595 7.38 -10.75 -2.24
CA ARG A 595 7.32 -10.54 -3.69
C ARG A 595 8.28 -9.46 -4.20
N ASN A 596 8.58 -8.44 -3.39
CA ASN A 596 9.42 -7.32 -3.80
C ASN A 596 10.90 -7.71 -3.76
N GLU A 597 11.31 -8.38 -2.69
CA GLU A 597 12.68 -8.82 -2.43
C GLU A 597 13.07 -9.91 -3.44
N GLN A 598 12.13 -10.81 -3.73
CA GLN A 598 12.16 -11.72 -4.89
C GLN A 598 12.40 -10.98 -6.21
N ALA A 599 11.70 -9.87 -6.47
CA ALA A 599 11.82 -9.14 -7.73
C ALA A 599 13.19 -8.44 -7.85
N TYR A 600 13.67 -7.78 -6.78
CA TYR A 600 15.01 -7.19 -6.74
C TYR A 600 16.10 -8.25 -6.97
N TYR A 601 16.05 -9.38 -6.25
CA TYR A 601 17.01 -10.47 -6.44
C TYR A 601 16.98 -11.03 -7.88
N ALA A 602 15.79 -11.27 -8.45
CA ALA A 602 15.67 -11.87 -9.78
C ALA A 602 16.13 -10.93 -10.90
N CYS A 603 15.85 -9.62 -10.78
CA CYS A 603 16.36 -8.60 -11.69
C CYS A 603 17.89 -8.51 -11.60
N ILE A 604 18.47 -8.47 -10.40
CA ILE A 604 19.93 -8.47 -10.19
C ILE A 604 20.59 -9.74 -10.77
N ALA A 605 19.99 -10.91 -10.55
CA ALA A 605 20.51 -12.18 -11.06
C ALA A 605 20.47 -12.27 -12.60
N GLN A 606 19.52 -11.62 -13.26
CA GLN A 606 19.53 -11.44 -14.72
C GLN A 606 20.58 -10.43 -15.17
N LEU A 607 20.68 -9.28 -14.50
CA LEU A 607 21.64 -8.22 -14.84
C LEU A 607 23.10 -8.66 -14.73
N LEU A 608 23.41 -9.61 -13.84
CA LEU A 608 24.75 -10.21 -13.72
C LEU A 608 25.08 -11.23 -14.81
N SER A 609 24.10 -11.68 -15.61
CA SER A 609 24.32 -12.55 -16.78
C SER A 609 24.50 -11.79 -18.10
N ILE A 610 24.55 -10.46 -18.02
CA ILE A 610 24.67 -9.53 -19.14
C ILE A 610 25.99 -8.81 -18.90
N GLU A 611 27.10 -9.37 -19.39
CA GLU A 611 28.47 -8.89 -19.09
C GLU A 611 28.82 -7.58 -19.84
N GLU A 612 28.02 -7.18 -20.82
CA GLU A 612 28.28 -6.06 -21.73
C GLU A 612 28.50 -4.75 -20.99
N ALA A 613 29.75 -4.29 -20.99
CA ALA A 613 30.23 -3.10 -20.28
C ALA A 613 29.97 -3.08 -18.75
N LEU A 614 29.70 -4.24 -18.13
CA LEU A 614 29.51 -4.36 -16.69
C LEU A 614 30.85 -4.32 -15.94
N GLU A 615 30.94 -3.47 -14.92
CA GLU A 615 32.10 -3.35 -14.05
C GLU A 615 31.89 -4.16 -12.77
N LEU A 616 32.54 -5.33 -12.66
CA LEU A 616 32.39 -6.24 -11.50
C LEU A 616 33.16 -5.80 -10.25
N LYS A 617 34.14 -4.90 -10.41
CA LYS A 617 34.92 -4.27 -9.32
C LYS A 617 34.89 -2.74 -9.48
N PRO A 618 33.73 -2.09 -9.33
CA PRO A 618 33.60 -0.65 -9.61
C PRO A 618 34.44 0.18 -8.64
N PRO A 619 35.19 1.18 -9.13
CA PRO A 619 36.04 2.01 -8.27
C PRO A 619 35.20 2.77 -7.24
N LEU A 620 35.73 2.93 -6.03
CA LEU A 620 35.15 3.83 -5.03
C LEU A 620 35.01 5.25 -5.61
N SER A 621 33.95 5.97 -5.21
CA SER A 621 33.78 7.36 -5.65
C SER A 621 34.70 8.27 -4.84
N THR A 622 35.82 8.66 -5.46
CA THR A 622 36.67 9.77 -5.03
C THR A 622 36.18 11.09 -5.67
N PRO A 623 36.54 12.27 -5.15
CA PRO A 623 36.21 13.55 -5.77
C PRO A 623 36.68 13.67 -7.24
N GLU A 624 37.80 13.02 -7.58
CA GLU A 624 38.37 13.00 -8.93
C GLU A 624 37.52 12.14 -9.87
N THR A 625 37.14 10.92 -9.46
CA THR A 625 36.24 10.07 -10.25
C THR A 625 34.81 10.63 -10.38
N ALA A 626 34.34 11.37 -9.37
CA ALA A 626 32.98 11.91 -9.33
C ALA A 626 32.69 12.95 -10.44
N THR A 627 33.72 13.51 -11.07
CA THR A 627 33.57 14.42 -12.22
C THR A 627 33.30 13.68 -13.54
N ASN A 628 33.89 12.49 -13.73
CA ASN A 628 33.79 11.71 -14.98
C ASN A 628 32.73 10.59 -14.92
N ASP A 629 32.12 10.34 -13.76
CA ASP A 629 30.99 9.42 -13.62
C ASP A 629 29.63 10.12 -13.89
N ILE A 630 28.55 9.35 -13.93
CA ILE A 630 27.16 9.86 -13.92
C ILE A 630 26.36 9.05 -12.89
N TYR A 631 25.62 9.75 -12.03
CA TYR A 631 24.72 9.12 -11.07
C TYR A 631 23.32 8.94 -11.69
N VAL A 632 22.78 7.73 -11.65
CA VAL A 632 21.39 7.45 -12.06
C VAL A 632 20.53 7.39 -10.81
N CYS A 633 19.79 8.45 -10.53
CA CYS A 633 18.87 8.55 -9.40
C CYS A 633 17.46 8.18 -9.87
N GLY A 634 16.95 7.04 -9.41
CA GLY A 634 15.72 6.48 -9.92
C GLY A 634 15.10 5.40 -9.04
N ASP A 635 13.99 4.83 -9.49
CA ASP A 635 13.38 3.64 -8.89
C ASP A 635 14.12 2.34 -9.30
N SER A 636 13.46 1.18 -9.30
CA SER A 636 14.10 -0.10 -9.66
C SER A 636 14.61 -0.14 -11.11
N HIS A 637 14.15 0.75 -12.01
CA HIS A 637 14.73 0.88 -13.35
C HIS A 637 16.19 1.34 -13.34
N THR A 638 16.67 1.96 -12.25
CA THR A 638 18.09 2.26 -12.00
C THR A 638 18.99 1.02 -12.14
N LEU A 639 18.50 -0.16 -11.73
CA LEU A 639 19.30 -1.38 -11.71
C LEU A 639 19.85 -1.74 -13.09
N ALA A 640 19.09 -1.51 -14.17
CA ALA A 640 19.50 -1.79 -15.54
C ALA A 640 20.70 -0.93 -16.01
N THR A 641 20.92 0.23 -15.38
CA THR A 641 22.07 1.11 -15.64
C THR A 641 23.27 0.81 -14.74
N ALA A 642 23.04 0.15 -13.59
CA ALA A 642 23.97 0.15 -12.48
C ALA A 642 25.29 -0.52 -12.83
N TRP A 643 26.39 0.19 -12.55
CA TRP A 643 27.77 -0.28 -12.71
C TRP A 643 28.17 -0.61 -14.15
N ARG A 644 27.49 -0.01 -15.13
CA ARG A 644 27.85 -0.14 -16.55
C ARG A 644 28.59 1.09 -17.06
N ARG A 645 29.53 0.88 -18.00
CA ARG A 645 30.29 1.94 -18.66
C ARG A 645 29.64 2.33 -19.98
N ILE A 646 29.68 3.64 -20.28
CA ILE A 646 29.25 4.23 -21.55
C ILE A 646 30.27 5.27 -22.03
N GLN A 647 30.28 5.60 -23.32
CA GLN A 647 31.20 6.56 -23.93
C GLN A 647 30.54 7.94 -24.07
N VAL A 648 30.84 8.87 -23.16
CA VAL A 648 30.31 10.24 -23.19
C VAL A 648 31.46 11.20 -23.49
N ALA A 649 31.31 12.05 -24.50
CA ALA A 649 32.36 12.95 -25.00
C ALA A 649 33.69 12.25 -25.40
N LYS A 650 33.63 10.95 -25.74
CA LYS A 650 34.75 10.02 -25.96
C LYS A 650 35.47 9.53 -24.68
N GLU A 651 34.90 9.78 -23.51
CA GLU A 651 35.40 9.28 -22.23
C GLU A 651 34.54 8.14 -21.66
N SER A 652 35.19 7.15 -21.07
CA SER A 652 34.54 5.97 -20.48
C SER A 652 33.92 6.27 -19.11
N THR A 653 32.73 6.87 -19.14
CA THR A 653 31.90 7.23 -17.98
C THR A 653 31.27 6.00 -17.32
N LEU A 654 31.34 5.88 -15.97
CA LEU A 654 30.62 4.84 -15.22
C LEU A 654 29.24 5.35 -14.74
N LEU A 655 28.21 4.51 -14.88
CA LEU A 655 26.87 4.76 -14.36
C LEU A 655 26.74 4.23 -12.92
N ARG A 656 26.63 5.14 -11.94
CA ARG A 656 26.49 4.79 -10.51
C ARG A 656 25.02 4.81 -10.08
N PRO A 657 24.50 3.75 -9.44
CA PRO A 657 23.11 3.74 -8.96
C PRO A 657 22.91 4.63 -7.72
N ALA A 658 21.84 5.43 -7.74
CA ALA A 658 21.29 6.13 -6.57
C ALA A 658 19.82 5.73 -6.40
N LEU A 659 19.61 4.47 -5.99
CA LEU A 659 18.30 3.82 -5.91
C LEU A 659 17.39 4.45 -4.83
N VAL A 660 16.20 4.91 -5.24
CA VAL A 660 15.13 5.37 -4.35
C VAL A 660 13.93 4.43 -4.48
N THR A 661 13.71 3.58 -3.48
CA THR A 661 12.72 2.49 -3.56
C THR A 661 11.29 3.03 -3.47
N GLY A 662 10.47 2.78 -4.50
CA GLY A 662 9.04 3.10 -4.50
C GLY A 662 8.71 4.60 -4.58
N LEU A 663 9.59 5.42 -5.15
CA LEU A 663 9.28 6.83 -5.36
C LEU A 663 8.22 7.01 -6.45
N LYS A 664 7.30 7.93 -6.19
CA LYS A 664 6.41 8.54 -7.17
C LYS A 664 6.75 10.02 -7.23
N HIS A 665 6.65 10.66 -8.39
CA HIS A 665 6.64 12.12 -8.49
C HIS A 665 5.61 12.72 -7.53
N TRP A 666 4.42 12.11 -7.44
CA TRP A 666 3.39 12.49 -6.47
C TRP A 666 3.85 12.44 -4.99
N HIS A 667 4.86 11.64 -4.62
CA HIS A 667 5.34 11.55 -3.23
C HIS A 667 6.14 12.78 -2.78
N LEU A 668 6.71 13.59 -3.68
CA LEU A 668 7.64 14.67 -3.35
C LEU A 668 6.98 15.96 -2.81
N ARG A 669 5.68 16.16 -3.13
CA ARG A 669 4.85 17.32 -2.74
C ARG A 669 5.05 17.77 -1.28
N LYS A 670 4.98 19.07 -1.04
CA LYS A 670 5.53 19.71 0.18
C LYS A 670 4.94 19.14 1.47
N GLU A 671 3.63 18.85 1.50
CA GLU A 671 2.90 18.30 2.66
C GLU A 671 3.02 16.77 2.83
N SER A 672 3.68 16.06 1.91
CA SER A 672 3.96 14.63 2.03
C SER A 672 5.00 14.33 3.10
N THR A 673 4.70 13.37 3.97
CA THR A 673 5.59 12.83 5.02
C THR A 673 5.94 11.36 4.78
N PHE A 674 5.65 10.79 3.60
CA PHE A 674 5.82 9.37 3.33
C PHE A 674 7.30 9.02 3.06
N TYR A 675 7.78 7.86 3.56
CA TYR A 675 9.22 7.54 3.58
C TYR A 675 9.95 7.56 2.22
N PRO A 676 9.35 7.27 1.04
CA PRO A 676 10.07 7.38 -0.23
C PRO A 676 10.57 8.81 -0.50
N LYS A 677 9.89 9.84 0.01
CA LYS A 677 10.36 11.24 -0.05
C LYS A 677 11.60 11.44 0.83
N LEU A 678 11.67 10.80 2.02
CA LEU A 678 12.90 10.83 2.83
C LEU A 678 14.03 10.07 2.13
N ASN A 679 13.73 8.90 1.56
CA ASN A 679 14.70 8.09 0.81
C ASN A 679 15.26 8.85 -0.40
N PHE A 680 14.43 9.61 -1.13
CA PHE A 680 14.88 10.55 -2.16
C PHE A 680 15.87 11.58 -1.61
N TRP A 681 15.51 12.31 -0.55
CA TRP A 681 16.40 13.33 0.03
C TRP A 681 17.69 12.75 0.64
N ARG A 682 17.66 11.49 1.10
CA ARG A 682 18.84 10.74 1.58
C ARG A 682 19.75 10.31 0.43
N ALA A 683 19.19 9.71 -0.63
CA ALA A 683 19.96 9.32 -1.82
C ALA A 683 20.60 10.54 -2.50
N ILE A 684 19.83 11.62 -2.68
CA ILE A 684 20.31 12.90 -3.22
C ILE A 684 21.45 13.49 -2.37
N ALA A 685 21.35 13.45 -1.04
CA ALA A 685 22.40 13.96 -0.15
C ALA A 685 23.68 13.11 -0.16
N ASN A 686 23.63 11.89 -0.68
CA ASN A 686 24.79 11.00 -0.85
C ASN A 686 25.45 11.12 -2.24
N ILE A 687 24.89 11.89 -3.17
CA ILE A 687 25.52 12.22 -4.46
C ILE A 687 26.43 13.44 -4.25
N PRO A 688 27.70 13.43 -4.72
CA PRO A 688 28.60 14.58 -4.61
C PRO A 688 28.06 15.83 -5.30
N ILE A 689 28.25 16.99 -4.68
CA ILE A 689 27.89 18.30 -5.24
C ILE A 689 28.50 18.48 -6.65
N ARG A 690 27.77 19.14 -7.56
CA ARG A 690 28.13 19.33 -8.99
C ARG A 690 28.25 18.06 -9.84
N SER A 691 27.89 16.88 -9.33
CA SER A 691 27.82 15.66 -10.15
C SER A 691 26.81 15.80 -11.31
N ARG A 692 27.05 15.04 -12.39
CA ARG A 692 26.07 14.79 -13.45
C ARG A 692 25.06 13.75 -12.95
N VAL A 693 23.76 14.05 -13.01
CA VAL A 693 22.70 13.20 -12.45
C VAL A 693 21.57 12.97 -13.44
N ILE A 694 21.32 11.71 -13.80
CA ILE A 694 20.14 11.27 -14.56
C ILE A 694 19.02 10.93 -13.58
N PHE A 695 17.85 11.56 -13.76
CA PHE A 695 16.65 11.27 -12.99
C PHE A 695 15.75 10.31 -13.76
N LEU A 696 15.44 9.16 -13.15
CA LEU A 696 14.70 8.02 -13.73
C LEU A 696 13.52 7.64 -12.83
N PHE A 697 12.42 8.39 -12.96
CA PHE A 697 11.23 8.27 -12.13
C PHE A 697 9.94 8.50 -12.95
N GLY A 698 8.80 8.04 -12.44
CA GLY A 698 7.47 8.36 -12.96
C GLY A 698 6.68 7.19 -13.56
N GLU A 699 7.28 6.00 -13.69
CA GLU A 699 6.57 4.79 -14.15
C GLU A 699 5.45 4.42 -13.17
N ILE A 700 5.74 4.45 -11.86
CA ILE A 700 4.80 4.10 -10.80
C ILE A 700 3.63 5.11 -10.71
N ASP A 701 3.84 6.38 -11.06
CA ASP A 701 2.77 7.37 -11.19
C ASP A 701 1.82 7.02 -12.35
N CYS A 702 2.36 6.49 -13.45
CA CYS A 702 1.60 6.03 -14.60
C CYS A 702 0.84 4.72 -14.32
N ARG A 703 1.47 3.75 -13.63
CA ARG A 703 0.85 2.45 -13.36
C ARG A 703 -0.37 2.52 -12.45
N GLU A 704 -0.30 3.33 -11.39
CA GLU A 704 -1.27 3.27 -10.30
C GLU A 704 -1.62 4.64 -9.66
N GLY A 705 -0.86 5.70 -9.95
CA GLY A 705 -1.07 7.02 -9.34
C GLY A 705 -2.21 7.83 -9.97
N ILE A 706 -2.10 8.10 -11.27
CA ILE A 706 -2.90 9.13 -11.95
C ILE A 706 -4.35 8.69 -12.18
N LEU A 707 -4.56 7.47 -12.70
CA LEU A 707 -5.91 6.95 -12.97
C LEU A 707 -6.76 6.88 -11.70
N TYR A 708 -6.17 6.41 -10.59
CA TYR A 708 -6.82 6.37 -9.29
C TYR A 708 -7.18 7.78 -8.79
N ALA A 709 -6.30 8.78 -8.95
CA ALA A 709 -6.60 10.15 -8.56
C ALA A 709 -7.76 10.77 -9.38
N VAL A 710 -7.87 10.45 -10.67
CA VAL A 710 -8.96 10.90 -11.56
C VAL A 710 -10.30 10.24 -11.19
N GLU A 711 -10.30 8.95 -10.87
CA GLU A 711 -11.49 8.22 -10.40
C GLU A 711 -11.95 8.68 -9.01
N LYS A 712 -11.02 9.15 -8.16
CA LYS A 712 -11.35 9.78 -6.87
C LYS A 712 -11.82 11.23 -6.97
N CYS A 713 -12.02 11.80 -8.17
CA CYS A 713 -12.35 13.22 -8.37
C CYS A 713 -11.30 14.22 -7.86
N LYS A 714 -10.03 13.80 -7.75
CA LYS A 714 -8.92 14.70 -7.36
C LYS A 714 -8.49 15.64 -8.49
N TYR A 715 -8.58 15.14 -9.71
CA TYR A 715 -8.35 15.85 -10.96
C TYR A 715 -9.53 15.58 -11.88
N GLU A 716 -9.94 16.56 -12.68
CA GLU A 716 -11.02 16.38 -13.63
C GLU A 716 -10.59 15.52 -14.83
N SER A 717 -9.30 15.56 -15.19
CA SER A 717 -8.76 14.77 -16.31
C SER A 717 -7.44 14.07 -16.00
N ILE A 718 -7.14 13.01 -16.77
CA ILE A 718 -5.83 12.34 -16.78
C ILE A 718 -4.72 13.35 -17.08
N LYS A 719 -4.93 14.23 -18.06
CA LYS A 719 -3.95 15.26 -18.46
C LYS A 719 -3.62 16.20 -17.30
N GLU A 720 -4.62 16.71 -16.59
CA GLU A 720 -4.43 17.56 -15.41
C GLU A 720 -3.64 16.83 -14.31
N GLY A 721 -3.99 15.55 -14.06
CA GLY A 721 -3.27 14.70 -13.13
C GLY A 721 -1.80 14.48 -13.51
N MET A 722 -1.50 14.33 -14.81
CA MET A 722 -0.13 14.31 -15.33
C MET A 722 0.57 15.65 -15.11
N GLU A 723 -0.02 16.75 -15.58
CA GLU A 723 0.56 18.10 -15.51
C GLU A 723 0.87 18.52 -14.06
N ARG A 724 -0.04 18.27 -13.10
CA ARG A 724 0.21 18.56 -11.68
C ARG A 724 1.28 17.64 -11.07
N THR A 725 1.31 16.37 -11.46
CA THR A 725 2.31 15.40 -10.96
C THR A 725 3.71 15.74 -11.49
N ILE A 726 3.84 16.14 -12.76
CA ILE A 726 5.08 16.65 -13.35
C ILE A 726 5.53 17.92 -12.64
N SER A 727 4.62 18.87 -12.38
CA SER A 727 4.92 20.09 -11.63
C SER A 727 5.56 19.80 -10.27
N ILE A 728 5.02 18.84 -9.51
CA ILE A 728 5.53 18.46 -8.19
C ILE A 728 6.97 17.92 -8.26
N PHE A 729 7.31 17.15 -9.29
CA PHE A 729 8.68 16.70 -9.49
C PHE A 729 9.60 17.86 -9.91
N MET A 730 9.17 18.72 -10.84
CA MET A 730 9.96 19.89 -11.28
C MET A 730 10.19 20.90 -10.15
N GLU A 731 9.21 21.10 -9.25
CA GLU A 731 9.35 21.88 -8.02
C GLU A 731 10.45 21.29 -7.12
N ALA A 732 10.42 19.99 -6.85
CA ALA A 732 11.44 19.32 -6.04
C ALA A 732 12.82 19.26 -6.72
N LEU A 733 12.87 19.15 -8.04
CA LEU A 733 14.11 19.20 -8.82
C LEU A 733 14.77 20.58 -8.75
N ALA A 734 13.99 21.66 -8.72
CA ALA A 734 14.52 23.00 -8.51
C ALA A 734 15.17 23.15 -7.12
N ASP A 735 14.52 22.63 -6.07
CA ASP A 735 15.09 22.57 -4.71
C ASP A 735 16.39 21.73 -4.67
N VAL A 736 16.51 20.67 -5.49
CA VAL A 736 17.72 19.84 -5.62
C VAL A 736 18.84 20.57 -6.36
N VAL A 737 18.60 21.03 -7.59
CA VAL A 737 19.63 21.67 -8.44
C VAL A 737 20.12 22.97 -7.80
N GLY A 738 19.22 23.77 -7.22
CA GLY A 738 19.56 25.00 -6.51
C GLY A 738 20.37 24.79 -5.22
N LYS A 739 20.36 23.58 -4.65
CA LYS A 739 21.14 23.24 -3.44
C LYS A 739 22.45 22.51 -3.74
N TYR A 740 22.46 21.60 -4.71
CA TYR A 740 23.58 20.69 -4.96
C TYR A 740 24.30 20.92 -6.30
N GLU A 741 23.88 21.94 -7.07
CA GLU A 741 24.53 22.37 -8.32
C GLU A 741 24.67 21.26 -9.39
N PHE A 742 23.83 20.21 -9.34
CA PHE A 742 23.91 19.07 -10.25
C PHE A 742 23.64 19.47 -11.71
N GLU A 743 24.38 18.89 -12.65
CA GLU A 743 23.93 18.85 -14.04
C GLU A 743 22.84 17.78 -14.18
N ALA A 744 21.58 18.22 -14.10
CA ALA A 744 20.42 17.33 -14.10
C ALA A 744 19.96 16.97 -15.52
N TYR A 745 19.84 15.66 -15.77
CA TYR A 745 19.29 15.07 -16.99
C TYR A 745 18.00 14.32 -16.66
N ILE A 746 16.98 14.41 -17.53
CA ILE A 746 15.71 13.71 -17.36
C ILE A 746 15.66 12.54 -18.34
N HIS A 747 15.57 11.32 -17.79
CA HIS A 747 15.30 10.11 -18.55
C HIS A 747 13.80 10.04 -18.89
N PRO A 748 13.41 9.66 -20.13
CA PRO A 748 12.00 9.39 -20.44
C PRO A 748 11.42 8.29 -19.54
N VAL A 749 10.17 8.43 -19.11
CA VAL A 749 9.46 7.36 -18.38
C VAL A 749 9.39 6.12 -19.26
N VAL A 750 9.73 4.95 -18.71
CA VAL A 750 10.02 3.77 -19.51
C VAL A 750 8.75 2.99 -19.92
N PRO A 751 8.62 2.55 -21.19
CA PRO A 751 7.38 1.99 -21.73
C PRO A 751 7.22 0.48 -21.48
N VAL A 752 7.61 0.00 -20.29
CA VAL A 752 7.79 -1.44 -20.01
C VAL A 752 6.50 -2.27 -20.11
N LEU A 753 5.51 -1.98 -19.27
CA LEU A 753 4.24 -2.71 -19.23
C LEU A 753 3.36 -2.37 -20.43
N ASP A 754 2.70 -3.37 -21.00
CA ASP A 754 1.78 -3.17 -22.14
C ASP A 754 0.55 -2.35 -21.71
N GLU A 755 0.06 -2.57 -20.49
CA GLU A 755 -1.14 -1.97 -19.91
C GLU A 755 -0.99 -0.47 -19.61
N THR A 756 0.23 0.00 -19.33
CA THR A 756 0.48 1.39 -18.92
C THR A 756 1.08 2.24 -20.04
N ARG A 757 1.55 1.64 -21.14
CA ARG A 757 2.35 2.32 -22.17
C ARG A 757 1.66 3.51 -22.82
N ALA A 758 0.36 3.40 -23.12
CA ALA A 758 -0.41 4.51 -23.68
C ALA A 758 -0.46 5.74 -22.76
N LEU A 759 -0.38 5.52 -21.44
CA LEU A 759 -0.30 6.57 -20.43
C LEU A 759 1.13 7.13 -20.31
N VAL A 760 2.15 6.26 -20.35
CA VAL A 760 3.57 6.64 -20.36
C VAL A 760 3.93 7.53 -21.56
N ILE A 761 3.41 7.23 -22.76
CA ILE A 761 3.60 8.05 -23.97
C ILE A 761 3.07 9.48 -23.75
N GLN A 762 1.83 9.60 -23.27
CA GLN A 762 1.21 10.89 -22.97
C GLN A 762 1.97 11.64 -21.86
N TYR A 763 2.42 10.92 -20.81
CA TYR A 763 3.23 11.49 -19.73
C TYR A 763 4.53 12.08 -20.27
N ASN A 764 5.28 11.34 -21.09
CA ASN A 764 6.53 11.81 -21.70
C ASN A 764 6.33 13.01 -22.63
N GLN A 765 5.25 13.04 -23.42
CA GLN A 765 4.92 14.20 -24.26
C GLN A 765 4.68 15.48 -23.43
N LEU A 766 4.04 15.37 -22.26
CA LEU A 766 3.82 16.49 -21.35
C LEU A 766 5.10 16.85 -20.58
N PHE A 767 5.86 15.85 -20.12
CA PHE A 767 7.07 16.03 -19.32
C PHE A 767 8.18 16.68 -20.16
N ARG A 768 8.42 16.20 -21.39
CA ARG A 768 9.31 16.84 -22.38
C ARG A 768 8.93 18.30 -22.63
N LYS A 769 7.64 18.60 -22.79
CA LYS A 769 7.13 19.98 -22.97
C LYS A 769 7.33 20.87 -21.74
N GLN A 770 7.46 20.31 -20.53
CA GLN A 770 7.74 21.07 -19.32
C GLN A 770 9.24 21.24 -19.07
N VAL A 771 10.04 20.21 -19.35
CA VAL A 771 11.52 20.28 -19.29
C VAL A 771 12.06 21.25 -20.35
N ALA A 772 11.47 21.30 -21.54
CA ALA A 772 11.84 22.27 -22.58
C ALA A 772 11.56 23.75 -22.25
N LYS A 773 10.87 24.05 -21.14
CA LYS A 773 10.70 25.41 -20.59
C LYS A 773 11.64 25.69 -19.41
N SER A 774 12.48 24.73 -19.06
CA SER A 774 13.31 24.73 -17.86
C SER A 774 14.77 25.00 -18.21
N THR A 775 15.46 25.75 -17.36
CA THR A 775 16.91 25.99 -17.47
C THR A 775 17.74 25.12 -16.52
N ILE A 776 17.10 24.42 -15.58
CA ILE A 776 17.78 23.63 -14.53
C ILE A 776 18.03 22.16 -14.92
N CYS A 777 17.49 21.68 -16.04
CA CYS A 777 17.68 20.29 -16.46
C CYS A 777 17.51 20.08 -17.99
N LYS A 778 18.13 19.02 -18.52
CA LYS A 778 18.16 18.65 -19.93
C LYS A 778 17.30 17.39 -20.19
N TRP A 779 16.49 17.36 -21.25
CA TRP A 779 15.74 16.15 -21.64
C TRP A 779 16.61 15.20 -22.48
N LEU A 780 16.63 13.91 -22.14
CA LEU A 780 17.35 12.90 -22.91
C LEU A 780 16.46 12.31 -24.01
N ASP A 781 16.67 12.76 -25.24
CA ASP A 781 15.76 12.47 -26.35
C ASP A 781 16.08 11.14 -27.07
N PHE A 782 15.54 10.05 -26.52
CA PHE A 782 15.65 8.69 -27.06
C PHE A 782 14.41 7.79 -26.80
N PHE A 783 13.26 8.36 -26.41
CA PHE A 783 12.07 7.54 -26.11
C PHE A 783 11.59 6.71 -27.31
N ASP A 784 11.63 7.30 -28.51
CA ASP A 784 11.19 6.64 -29.74
C ASP A 784 12.15 5.50 -30.17
N ASP A 785 13.40 5.51 -29.69
CA ASP A 785 14.34 4.40 -29.83
C ASP A 785 14.03 3.22 -28.88
N LEU A 786 13.15 3.40 -27.88
CA LEU A 786 12.71 2.32 -26.98
C LEU A 786 11.51 1.54 -27.53
N VAL A 787 10.76 2.11 -28.47
CA VAL A 787 9.52 1.53 -29.00
C VAL A 787 9.61 1.16 -30.48
N CYS A 788 8.71 0.29 -30.93
CA CYS A 788 8.47 -0.07 -32.32
C CYS A 788 6.97 -0.29 -32.56
N ASP A 789 6.58 -0.44 -33.83
CA ASP A 789 5.22 -0.69 -34.31
C ASP A 789 4.20 0.44 -34.05
N ASP A 790 3.03 0.31 -34.68
CA ASP A 790 1.79 1.03 -34.34
C ASP A 790 0.68 -0.02 -34.11
N PRO A 791 0.01 -0.05 -32.93
CA PRO A 791 0.28 0.75 -31.74
C PRO A 791 1.66 0.43 -31.12
N PRO A 792 2.33 1.42 -30.48
CA PRO A 792 3.69 1.25 -29.96
C PRO A 792 3.86 0.11 -28.95
N LYS A 793 4.96 -0.64 -29.09
CA LYS A 793 5.38 -1.73 -28.21
C LYS A 793 6.81 -1.50 -27.74
N LEU A 794 7.15 -1.97 -26.54
CA LEU A 794 8.56 -2.07 -26.12
C LEU A 794 9.28 -3.06 -27.04
N ARG A 795 10.39 -2.63 -27.64
CA ARG A 795 11.22 -3.43 -28.55
C ARG A 795 11.64 -4.76 -27.89
N PRO A 796 11.58 -5.91 -28.59
CA PRO A 796 11.83 -7.22 -27.99
C PRO A 796 13.20 -7.37 -27.31
N ASP A 797 14.25 -6.82 -27.92
CA ASP A 797 15.64 -6.78 -27.43
C ASP A 797 15.86 -5.89 -26.20
N LEU A 798 14.87 -5.05 -25.86
CA LEU A 798 14.90 -4.16 -24.69
C LEU A 798 14.08 -4.70 -23.51
N ARG A 799 13.57 -5.93 -23.57
CA ARG A 799 12.81 -6.59 -22.51
C ARG A 799 13.73 -7.43 -21.62
N LEU A 800 13.73 -7.17 -20.31
CA LEU A 800 14.49 -7.97 -19.32
C LEU A 800 13.60 -9.06 -18.71
N ASP A 801 12.85 -8.72 -17.67
CA ASP A 801 12.02 -9.64 -16.86
C ASP A 801 10.50 -9.43 -17.04
N GLY A 802 10.10 -8.58 -18.00
CA GLY A 802 8.72 -8.12 -18.20
C GLY A 802 8.34 -6.88 -17.37
N THR A 803 9.19 -6.46 -16.42
CA THR A 803 9.00 -5.25 -15.60
C THR A 803 10.13 -4.23 -15.72
N HIS A 804 11.31 -4.61 -16.21
CA HIS A 804 12.49 -3.73 -16.37
C HIS A 804 13.01 -3.75 -17.83
N LEU A 805 13.79 -2.72 -18.18
CA LEU A 805 14.50 -2.64 -19.47
C LEU A 805 15.78 -3.49 -19.46
N HIS A 806 16.10 -4.10 -20.59
CA HIS A 806 17.37 -4.78 -20.81
C HIS A 806 18.50 -3.77 -21.10
N PRO A 807 19.71 -3.90 -20.51
CA PRO A 807 20.80 -2.90 -20.62
C PRO A 807 21.25 -2.51 -22.04
N ALA A 808 20.87 -3.26 -23.08
CA ALA A 808 21.10 -2.88 -24.47
C ALA A 808 20.58 -1.47 -24.83
N TYR A 809 19.57 -0.94 -24.11
CA TYR A 809 19.09 0.43 -24.32
C TYR A 809 20.13 1.52 -24.01
N LEU A 810 21.20 1.21 -23.26
CA LEU A 810 22.25 2.16 -22.90
C LEU A 810 22.93 2.80 -24.12
N VAL A 811 22.97 2.11 -25.25
CA VAL A 811 23.45 2.66 -26.54
C VAL A 811 22.60 3.87 -27.00
N ASN A 812 21.33 3.94 -26.62
CA ASN A 812 20.44 5.05 -26.95
C ASN A 812 20.55 6.19 -25.93
N LEU A 813 20.76 5.85 -24.65
CA LEU A 813 21.12 6.81 -23.61
C LEU A 813 22.45 7.52 -23.91
N GLU A 814 23.47 6.76 -24.34
CA GLU A 814 24.78 7.27 -24.73
C GLU A 814 24.68 8.26 -25.90
N LYS A 815 23.94 7.93 -26.96
CA LYS A 815 23.64 8.85 -28.08
C LYS A 815 22.96 10.13 -27.58
N ALA A 816 22.01 10.02 -26.65
CA ALA A 816 21.29 11.19 -26.10
C ALA A 816 22.21 12.10 -25.27
N LEU A 817 23.10 11.54 -24.44
CA LEU A 817 24.08 12.29 -23.66
C LEU A 817 25.09 13.01 -24.57
N ASN A 818 25.65 12.32 -25.56
CA ASN A 818 26.60 12.94 -26.49
C ASN A 818 25.99 14.11 -27.29
N LYS A 819 24.71 14.03 -27.69
CA LYS A 819 23.98 15.17 -28.29
C LYS A 819 23.94 16.39 -27.35
N GLN A 820 23.77 16.18 -26.04
CA GLN A 820 23.72 17.27 -25.05
C GLN A 820 25.10 17.92 -24.83
N CYS A 821 26.18 17.14 -24.91
CA CYS A 821 27.56 17.67 -24.90
C CYS A 821 27.80 18.59 -26.11
N HIS A 822 27.48 18.11 -27.32
CA HIS A 822 27.66 18.88 -28.57
C HIS A 822 26.74 20.11 -28.70
N ALA A 823 25.64 20.17 -27.95
CA ALA A 823 24.79 21.36 -27.86
C ALA A 823 25.27 22.38 -26.81
N SER A 824 26.32 22.06 -26.05
CA SER A 824 26.92 22.90 -25.01
C SER A 824 28.30 23.46 -25.40
N SER A 825 28.74 23.24 -26.65
CA SER A 825 30.04 23.60 -27.22
C SER A 825 29.88 24.43 -28.49
#